data_AF-A0A6M3KNG5-F1
#
_entry.id   AF-A0A6M3KNG5-F1
#
_cell.length_a   1.000
_cell.length_b   1.000
_cell.length_c   1.000
_cell.angle_alpha   90.00
_cell.angle_beta   90.00
_cell.angle_gamma   90.00
#
_symmetry.space_group_name_H-M   'P 1'
#
loop_
_entity.id
_entity.type
_entity.pdbx_description
1 polymer ?
#
loop_
_entity_poly.entity_id
_entity_poly.type
_entity_poly.pdbx_seq_one_letter_code
_entity_poly.pdbx_strand_id
1 'polypeptide(L)'
;MFNKIFRYTLILFVALGLIFSTVPASTSYALERVVTIGGTKPYKNISEFLLFDNLTEGNVWYVNSNIALSGGAGKAWGTACATLDAAINKAGEGDIIFIADNHTESFTAADGFDADVAGITIIGLGNGADRATFTFANTAATVAIGAANVTIDNVRFLAGISDIVTGISVEVGGDNLTLRNCEFPIPTTATFEFLNVITLATGADDFTIENCKYRGGATSATNHFLYAGTGINSNLKVVNSDIQGLFAIAGIWSNKVDTLGLIANNTILNSVTGQHCIEFTTTATGMIVNNRLYGDTYAATLDPGSMFCLGNLASAAIDLDGVPIPTLPAIGTVTAGSADDILKKLYYTADGTGNYPATVAQESALSYIMSKSASAAATSYNNTTDSLEAIRDVIDTNDTANQIDIDAILADTITISGGTLPVSPTSGSLATFVSGGGTALGTPLATSKSLVDAIGTNGTTVADTATGIAGMIGVDDADNVMATSSVASNRDGSVFERLEHIAKYLETGTPGALVAPANTFTILDILGTDGSTTTGAVAGSILGAIGTNEAAAATAFTSSAVEAEANGSVLERLEALQVSAGPSYIHPKYLAVATGTFDTTGVWSTVASHEIATVTGMVKVTIIPECVTSVSSVSDTGTIQLGDETVTSSVIAASTLGAGAMAAGELWVDATLTRTILTQTQVNAITFVVAAGKDIGYEVATNALSAGSMIFHIWWTPLDATGAVAAGAGGTL
;
A
#
# COMPACT_ATOMS: atom_id res chain seq x y z
N MET A 1 24.73 -77.87 -65.75
CA MET A 1 23.98 -76.72 -65.17
C MET A 1 24.51 -76.27 -63.80
N PHE A 2 25.25 -77.11 -63.06
CA PHE A 2 25.84 -76.79 -61.75
C PHE A 2 27.02 -75.79 -61.74
N ASN A 3 27.68 -75.52 -62.89
CA ASN A 3 28.85 -74.63 -62.94
C ASN A 3 28.53 -73.15 -63.28
N LYS A 4 27.27 -72.82 -63.61
CA LYS A 4 26.84 -71.42 -63.80
C LYS A 4 26.32 -70.78 -62.51
N ILE A 5 25.78 -71.56 -61.58
CA ILE A 5 25.27 -71.07 -60.28
C ILE A 5 26.43 -70.60 -59.38
N PHE A 6 27.56 -71.32 -59.38
CA PHE A 6 28.72 -70.97 -58.53
C PHE A 6 29.42 -69.65 -58.92
N ARG A 7 29.37 -69.25 -60.20
CA ARG A 7 29.98 -67.98 -60.67
C ARG A 7 29.13 -66.75 -60.40
N TYR A 8 27.80 -66.89 -60.29
CA TYR A 8 26.93 -65.79 -59.87
C TYR A 8 26.91 -65.60 -58.35
N THR A 9 27.13 -66.66 -57.57
CA THR A 9 27.25 -66.55 -56.11
C THR A 9 28.55 -65.84 -55.70
N LEU A 10 29.68 -66.07 -56.38
CA LEU A 10 30.96 -65.44 -56.01
C LEU A 10 31.01 -63.94 -56.36
N ILE A 11 30.38 -63.51 -57.45
CA ILE A 11 30.30 -62.08 -57.83
C ILE A 11 29.35 -61.31 -56.90
N LEU A 12 28.28 -61.95 -56.41
CA LEU A 12 27.36 -61.34 -55.45
C LEU A 12 27.99 -61.16 -54.07
N PHE A 13 28.88 -62.07 -53.64
CA PHE A 13 29.61 -61.97 -52.38
C PHE A 13 30.71 -60.89 -52.40
N VAL A 14 31.38 -60.66 -53.54
CA VAL A 14 32.38 -59.58 -53.67
C VAL A 14 31.71 -58.20 -53.81
N ALA A 15 30.53 -58.12 -54.42
CA ALA A 15 29.74 -56.88 -54.48
C ALA A 15 29.12 -56.49 -53.13
N LEU A 16 28.68 -57.47 -52.30
CA LEU A 16 28.21 -57.19 -50.94
C LEU A 16 29.35 -56.81 -49.98
N GLY A 17 30.55 -57.37 -50.16
CA GLY A 17 31.72 -57.07 -49.32
C GLY A 17 32.29 -55.66 -49.50
N LEU A 18 32.11 -55.05 -50.67
CA LEU A 18 32.56 -53.67 -50.98
C LEU A 18 31.55 -52.59 -50.57
N ILE A 19 30.32 -52.95 -50.19
CA ILE A 19 29.30 -52.01 -49.66
C ILE A 19 29.45 -51.83 -48.14
N PHE A 20 30.14 -52.75 -47.45
CA PHE A 20 30.35 -52.68 -46.00
C PHE A 20 31.60 -51.91 -45.54
N SER A 21 32.43 -51.38 -46.45
CA SER A 21 33.66 -50.64 -46.08
C SER A 21 33.51 -49.11 -46.02
N THR A 22 32.29 -48.57 -46.09
CA THR A 22 32.02 -47.12 -45.98
C THR A 22 30.97 -46.74 -44.94
N VAL A 23 30.55 -47.66 -44.07
CA VAL A 23 29.67 -47.31 -42.94
C VAL A 23 30.53 -46.94 -41.74
N PRO A 24 30.48 -45.69 -41.24
CA PRO A 24 31.29 -45.27 -40.09
C PRO A 24 30.90 -46.07 -38.84
N ALA A 25 31.90 -46.38 -38.03
CA ALA A 25 31.76 -47.12 -36.78
C ALA A 25 30.85 -46.38 -35.78
N SER A 26 29.55 -46.66 -35.81
CA SER A 26 28.63 -46.45 -34.68
C SER A 26 27.29 -47.09 -35.01
N THR A 27 27.08 -48.34 -34.61
CA THR A 27 25.76 -48.91 -34.27
C THR A 27 25.95 -50.39 -33.91
N SER A 28 26.17 -50.65 -32.62
CA SER A 28 26.03 -51.99 -32.06
C SER A 28 24.54 -52.33 -32.00
N TYR A 29 23.99 -52.92 -33.06
CA TYR A 29 22.71 -53.61 -32.96
C TYR A 29 22.95 -54.93 -32.21
N ALA A 30 22.59 -54.97 -30.93
CA ALA A 30 22.53 -56.21 -30.17
C ALA A 30 21.52 -57.15 -30.85
N LEU A 31 21.97 -58.34 -31.24
CA LEU A 31 21.08 -59.42 -31.68
C LEU A 31 20.27 -59.88 -30.47
N GLU A 32 19.04 -59.39 -30.35
CA GLU A 32 18.11 -59.74 -29.29
C GLU A 32 17.56 -61.17 -29.53
N ARG A 33 17.79 -62.08 -28.56
CA ARG A 33 17.17 -63.41 -28.56
C ARG A 33 15.67 -63.27 -28.31
N VAL A 34 14.88 -63.40 -29.36
CA VAL A 34 13.42 -63.50 -29.27
C VAL A 34 13.03 -64.77 -28.50
N VAL A 35 12.44 -64.63 -27.31
CA VAL A 35 11.72 -65.72 -26.64
C VAL A 35 10.29 -65.73 -27.17
N THR A 36 9.92 -66.78 -27.91
CA THR A 36 8.56 -66.95 -28.44
C THR A 36 7.64 -67.43 -27.32
N ILE A 37 6.70 -66.58 -26.88
CA ILE A 37 5.56 -67.01 -26.06
C ILE A 37 4.37 -67.14 -27.02
N GLY A 38 3.80 -68.34 -27.13
CA GLY A 38 2.86 -68.71 -28.21
C GLY A 38 1.58 -67.86 -28.28
N GLY A 39 1.26 -67.38 -29.48
CA GLY A 39 -0.02 -66.74 -29.81
C GLY A 39 0.10 -65.81 -31.02
N THR A 40 -0.84 -65.89 -31.96
CA THR A 40 -0.89 -65.20 -33.27
C THR A 40 -1.11 -63.68 -33.22
N LYS A 41 -0.49 -62.97 -32.28
CA LYS A 41 -0.52 -61.49 -32.24
C LYS A 41 0.81 -60.90 -32.73
N PRO A 42 0.80 -59.74 -33.44
CA PRO A 42 2.01 -59.11 -33.95
C PRO A 42 2.97 -58.78 -32.81
N TYR A 43 4.25 -59.08 -33.06
CA TYR A 43 5.37 -58.97 -32.14
C TYR A 43 5.50 -57.53 -31.62
N LYS A 44 5.43 -57.34 -30.31
CA LYS A 44 5.92 -56.12 -29.67
C LYS A 44 7.38 -56.32 -29.32
N ASN A 45 8.23 -55.35 -29.64
CA ASN A 45 9.65 -55.39 -29.26
C ASN A 45 9.78 -55.43 -27.73
N ILE A 46 10.84 -56.02 -27.16
CA ILE A 46 11.02 -56.02 -25.69
C ILE A 46 11.18 -54.59 -25.13
N SER A 47 11.59 -53.64 -25.98
CA SER A 47 11.59 -52.20 -25.70
C SER A 47 10.19 -51.63 -25.47
N GLU A 48 9.12 -52.28 -25.93
CA GLU A 48 7.73 -51.92 -25.60
C GLU A 48 7.23 -52.57 -24.31
N PHE A 49 7.99 -53.49 -23.69
CA PHE A 49 7.64 -54.11 -22.42
C PHE A 49 8.28 -53.39 -21.22
N LEU A 50 9.28 -52.52 -21.47
CA LEU A 50 9.95 -51.68 -20.48
C LEU A 50 9.55 -50.20 -20.62
N LEU A 51 8.27 -49.93 -20.87
CA LEU A 51 7.80 -48.55 -21.04
C LEU A 51 7.59 -47.88 -19.67
N PHE A 52 8.55 -47.04 -19.28
CA PHE A 52 8.28 -45.93 -18.36
C PHE A 52 7.19 -44.99 -18.92
N ASP A 53 6.90 -45.05 -20.22
CA ASP A 53 5.89 -44.28 -20.95
C ASP A 53 4.43 -44.52 -20.52
N ASN A 54 4.18 -45.47 -19.60
CA ASN A 54 2.85 -45.73 -19.02
C ASN A 54 2.78 -45.45 -17.51
N LEU A 55 3.78 -44.79 -16.92
CA LEU A 55 3.77 -44.43 -15.50
C LEU A 55 3.06 -43.09 -15.21
N THR A 56 2.81 -42.26 -16.23
CA THR A 56 2.12 -40.97 -16.12
C THR A 56 1.21 -40.73 -17.32
N GLU A 57 0.11 -40.00 -17.13
CA GLU A 57 -0.76 -39.54 -18.23
C GLU A 57 -0.08 -38.43 -19.07
N GLY A 58 0.97 -37.79 -18.55
CA GLY A 58 1.77 -36.76 -19.23
C GLY A 58 2.92 -37.29 -20.09
N ASN A 59 3.41 -36.44 -20.98
CA ASN A 59 4.54 -36.68 -21.88
C ASN A 59 5.89 -36.63 -21.17
N VAL A 60 6.89 -37.27 -21.79
CA VAL A 60 8.29 -37.18 -21.37
C VAL A 60 9.07 -36.26 -22.33
N TRP A 61 9.88 -35.37 -21.75
CA TRP A 61 10.79 -34.47 -22.44
C TRP A 61 12.24 -34.70 -22.02
N TYR A 62 13.18 -34.47 -22.93
CA TYR A 62 14.61 -34.69 -22.71
C TYR A 62 15.40 -33.40 -22.95
N VAL A 63 16.33 -33.09 -22.06
CA VAL A 63 17.19 -31.90 -22.10
C VAL A 63 18.66 -32.31 -22.06
N ASN A 64 19.50 -31.80 -22.96
CA ASN A 64 20.93 -32.08 -22.97
C ASN A 64 21.70 -30.94 -23.67
N SER A 65 22.66 -30.31 -22.99
CA SER A 65 23.44 -29.20 -23.55
C SER A 65 24.60 -29.68 -24.42
N ASN A 66 24.92 -30.97 -24.38
CA ASN A 66 26.03 -31.58 -25.12
C ASN A 66 25.64 -32.03 -26.54
N ILE A 67 24.42 -31.75 -27.00
CA ILE A 67 23.97 -32.08 -28.35
C ILE A 67 24.26 -30.91 -29.31
N ALA A 68 24.61 -31.21 -30.55
CA ALA A 68 24.85 -30.20 -31.58
C ALA A 68 23.57 -29.56 -32.16
N LEU A 69 22.38 -30.05 -31.78
CA LEU A 69 21.08 -29.61 -32.32
C LEU A 69 20.40 -28.63 -31.36
N SER A 70 20.58 -27.33 -31.59
CA SER A 70 19.76 -26.30 -30.93
C SER A 70 18.30 -26.44 -31.38
N GLY A 71 17.38 -26.65 -30.44
CA GLY A 71 15.94 -26.75 -30.72
C GLY A 71 15.43 -28.14 -31.09
N GLY A 72 16.09 -29.21 -30.63
CA GLY A 72 15.62 -30.58 -30.81
C GLY A 72 14.15 -30.76 -30.38
N ALA A 73 13.47 -31.75 -30.97
CA ALA A 73 12.05 -32.02 -30.74
C ALA A 73 11.72 -32.31 -29.26
N GLY A 74 12.70 -32.67 -28.43
CA GLY A 74 12.59 -32.93 -27.00
C GLY A 74 12.04 -34.31 -26.66
N LYS A 75 11.74 -35.17 -27.65
CA LYS A 75 11.06 -36.46 -27.45
C LYS A 75 11.97 -37.68 -27.31
N ALA A 76 13.28 -37.48 -27.42
CA ALA A 76 14.31 -38.51 -27.19
C ALA A 76 15.66 -37.83 -26.97
N TRP A 77 16.62 -38.51 -26.33
CA TRP A 77 17.98 -38.00 -26.08
C TRP A 77 18.71 -37.47 -27.33
N GLY A 78 18.59 -38.16 -28.47
CA GLY A 78 19.20 -37.73 -29.74
C GLY A 78 18.54 -36.49 -30.36
N THR A 79 17.40 -36.07 -29.82
CA THR A 79 16.62 -34.91 -30.24
C THR A 79 16.29 -34.01 -29.05
N ALA A 80 17.04 -34.08 -27.95
CA ALA A 80 16.75 -33.35 -26.73
C ALA A 80 16.67 -31.82 -26.96
N CYS A 81 16.01 -31.09 -26.06
CA CYS A 81 16.13 -29.65 -26.00
C CYS A 81 17.53 -29.27 -25.49
N ALA A 82 18.10 -28.18 -26.01
CA ALA A 82 19.43 -27.74 -25.59
C ALA A 82 19.44 -27.07 -24.21
N THR A 83 18.30 -26.48 -23.81
CA THR A 83 18.07 -25.83 -22.52
C THR A 83 16.82 -26.40 -21.86
N LEU A 84 16.74 -26.29 -20.53
CA LEU A 84 15.60 -26.66 -19.72
C LEU A 84 14.39 -25.78 -20.06
N ASP A 85 14.59 -24.47 -20.18
CA ASP A 85 13.53 -23.51 -20.55
C ASP A 85 12.85 -23.89 -21.89
N ALA A 86 13.63 -24.35 -22.87
CA ALA A 86 13.08 -24.82 -24.15
C ALA A 86 12.26 -26.13 -24.04
N ALA A 87 12.46 -26.92 -22.99
CA ALA A 87 11.62 -28.07 -22.69
C ALA A 87 10.37 -27.68 -21.87
N ILE A 88 10.50 -26.75 -20.92
CA ILE A 88 9.36 -26.23 -20.15
C ILE A 88 8.33 -25.60 -21.08
N ASN A 89 8.77 -24.75 -22.02
CA ASN A 89 7.93 -24.14 -23.05
C ASN A 89 7.18 -25.14 -23.97
N LYS A 90 7.53 -26.43 -23.92
CA LYS A 90 6.86 -27.50 -24.67
C LYS A 90 6.04 -28.43 -23.78
N ALA A 91 6.26 -28.40 -22.47
CA ALA A 91 5.60 -29.26 -21.51
C ALA A 91 4.17 -28.81 -21.26
N GLY A 92 3.31 -29.77 -20.90
CA GLY A 92 1.99 -29.55 -20.34
C GLY A 92 1.88 -30.09 -18.91
N GLU A 93 0.72 -29.91 -18.29
CA GLU A 93 0.42 -30.43 -16.97
C GLU A 93 0.66 -31.96 -16.89
N GLY A 94 1.37 -32.40 -15.85
CA GLY A 94 1.69 -33.81 -15.61
C GLY A 94 2.86 -34.35 -16.42
N ASP A 95 3.50 -33.54 -17.27
CA ASP A 95 4.68 -33.94 -18.04
C ASP A 95 5.93 -34.07 -17.15
N ILE A 96 6.86 -34.94 -17.57
CA ILE A 96 8.16 -35.15 -16.94
C ILE A 96 9.27 -34.64 -17.87
N ILE A 97 10.20 -33.87 -17.33
CA ILE A 97 11.39 -33.37 -18.04
C ILE A 97 12.64 -34.01 -17.44
N PHE A 98 13.32 -34.87 -18.21
CA PHE A 98 14.62 -35.43 -17.83
C PHE A 98 15.76 -34.57 -18.38
N ILE A 99 16.71 -34.27 -17.51
CA ILE A 99 17.92 -33.52 -17.86
C ILE A 99 19.10 -34.48 -17.84
N ALA A 100 19.86 -34.54 -18.93
CA ALA A 100 21.00 -35.42 -19.08
C ALA A 100 22.04 -35.22 -17.97
N ASP A 101 22.80 -36.26 -17.69
CA ASP A 101 24.02 -36.16 -16.92
C ASP A 101 25.00 -35.20 -17.61
N ASN A 102 25.79 -34.48 -16.82
CA ASN A 102 26.73 -33.45 -17.27
C ASN A 102 26.11 -32.32 -18.11
N HIS A 103 24.78 -32.17 -18.08
CA HIS A 103 24.12 -31.00 -18.64
C HIS A 103 24.53 -29.74 -17.85
N THR A 104 24.80 -28.67 -18.57
CA THR A 104 25.25 -27.39 -18.00
C THR A 104 24.60 -26.22 -18.71
N GLU A 105 24.06 -25.27 -17.93
CA GLU A 105 23.64 -23.95 -18.40
C GLU A 105 24.25 -22.85 -17.54
N SER A 106 24.43 -21.68 -18.14
CA SER A 106 24.94 -20.49 -17.48
C SER A 106 23.99 -19.32 -17.70
N PHE A 107 23.48 -18.75 -16.61
CA PHE A 107 22.47 -17.71 -16.62
C PHE A 107 23.12 -16.34 -16.45
N THR A 108 22.87 -15.45 -17.40
CA THR A 108 23.47 -14.10 -17.45
C THR A 108 22.44 -12.98 -17.25
N ALA A 109 21.19 -13.34 -17.00
CA ALA A 109 20.06 -12.45 -16.71
C ALA A 109 19.08 -13.18 -15.76
N ALA A 110 18.09 -12.44 -15.26
CA ALA A 110 16.96 -13.00 -14.52
C ALA A 110 16.24 -14.08 -15.34
N ASP A 111 15.58 -14.98 -14.62
CA ASP A 111 14.70 -16.03 -15.15
C ASP A 111 15.42 -16.93 -16.16
N GLY A 112 16.57 -17.48 -15.73
CA GLY A 112 17.38 -18.39 -16.54
C GLY A 112 16.56 -19.56 -17.09
N PHE A 113 15.64 -20.07 -16.28
CA PHE A 113 14.42 -20.73 -16.72
C PHE A 113 13.26 -20.30 -15.82
N ASP A 114 12.05 -20.35 -16.36
CA ASP A 114 10.81 -20.17 -15.60
C ASP A 114 10.00 -21.46 -15.63
N ALA A 115 9.70 -22.03 -14.46
CA ALA A 115 8.80 -23.17 -14.33
C ALA A 115 7.34 -22.68 -14.27
N ASP A 116 6.86 -22.14 -15.39
CA ASP A 116 5.56 -21.47 -15.57
C ASP A 116 4.42 -22.42 -16.01
N VAL A 117 4.69 -23.73 -16.07
CA VAL A 117 3.69 -24.77 -16.38
C VAL A 117 3.37 -25.56 -15.12
N ALA A 118 2.10 -25.50 -14.68
CA ALA A 118 1.67 -26.19 -13.46
C ALA A 118 1.77 -27.73 -13.61
N GLY A 119 2.17 -28.41 -12.53
CA GLY A 119 2.16 -29.88 -12.46
C GLY A 119 3.31 -30.60 -13.17
N ILE A 120 4.34 -29.89 -13.64
CA ILE A 120 5.50 -30.52 -14.28
C ILE A 120 6.49 -31.10 -13.25
N THR A 121 7.20 -32.15 -13.66
CA THR A 121 8.28 -32.74 -12.87
C THR A 121 9.61 -32.67 -13.62
N ILE A 122 10.59 -31.97 -13.06
CA ILE A 122 11.93 -31.77 -13.62
C ILE A 122 12.93 -32.65 -12.85
N ILE A 123 13.62 -33.55 -13.55
CA ILE A 123 14.53 -34.53 -12.95
C ILE A 123 15.90 -34.46 -13.63
N GLY A 124 16.91 -34.06 -12.86
CA GLY A 124 18.31 -34.22 -13.24
C GLY A 124 18.74 -35.68 -13.19
N LEU A 125 19.46 -36.14 -14.21
CA LEU A 125 20.18 -37.41 -14.20
C LEU A 125 21.63 -37.20 -13.73
N GLY A 126 22.33 -38.31 -13.47
CA GLY A 126 23.70 -38.29 -12.97
C GLY A 126 23.79 -38.28 -11.44
N ASN A 127 25.02 -38.37 -10.94
CA ASN A 127 25.33 -38.43 -9.51
C ASN A 127 26.49 -37.48 -9.17
N GLY A 128 26.50 -36.92 -7.95
CA GLY A 128 27.56 -36.01 -7.52
C GLY A 128 27.73 -34.84 -8.49
N ALA A 129 28.95 -34.62 -8.97
CA ALA A 129 29.24 -33.53 -9.90
C ALA A 129 28.69 -33.74 -11.32
N ASP A 130 28.36 -34.98 -11.71
CA ASP A 130 27.78 -35.32 -13.01
C ASP A 130 26.29 -34.95 -13.11
N ARG A 131 25.68 -34.45 -12.03
CA ARG A 131 24.30 -33.95 -12.06
C ARG A 131 24.20 -32.66 -12.88
N ALA A 132 23.06 -32.47 -13.52
CA ALA A 132 22.76 -31.23 -14.26
C ALA A 132 23.04 -29.99 -13.39
N THR A 133 23.84 -29.06 -13.90
CA THR A 133 24.35 -27.90 -13.15
C THR A 133 23.96 -26.59 -13.82
N PHE A 134 23.26 -25.74 -13.07
CA PHE A 134 22.86 -24.40 -13.46
C PHE A 134 23.77 -23.37 -12.78
N THR A 135 24.50 -22.57 -13.56
CA THR A 135 25.48 -21.59 -13.05
C THR A 135 24.94 -20.18 -13.16
N PHE A 136 24.93 -19.44 -12.06
CA PHE A 136 24.45 -18.07 -12.01
C PHE A 136 25.63 -17.11 -12.23
N ALA A 137 25.69 -16.48 -13.40
CA ALA A 137 26.83 -15.67 -13.86
C ALA A 137 26.52 -14.15 -13.91
N ASN A 138 25.42 -13.71 -13.30
CA ASN A 138 25.02 -12.32 -13.15
C ASN A 138 24.34 -12.12 -11.79
N THR A 139 24.45 -10.93 -11.20
CA THR A 139 23.89 -10.63 -9.88
C THR A 139 22.36 -10.65 -9.87
N ALA A 140 21.75 -10.38 -11.03
CA ALA A 140 20.32 -10.47 -11.25
C ALA A 140 19.86 -11.86 -11.76
N ALA A 141 20.76 -12.83 -11.92
CA ALA A 141 20.37 -14.16 -12.37
C ALA A 141 19.51 -14.85 -11.32
N THR A 142 18.36 -15.39 -11.76
CA THR A 142 17.36 -16.08 -10.95
C THR A 142 16.87 -17.31 -11.72
N VAL A 143 16.24 -18.24 -11.00
CA VAL A 143 15.31 -19.23 -11.54
C VAL A 143 13.94 -18.90 -10.97
N ALA A 144 12.92 -18.85 -11.81
CA ALA A 144 11.55 -18.56 -11.39
C ALA A 144 10.72 -19.84 -11.28
N ILE A 145 9.89 -19.91 -10.23
CA ILE A 145 8.82 -20.90 -10.09
C ILE A 145 7.51 -20.13 -10.18
N GLY A 146 7.03 -19.96 -11.41
CA GLY A 146 5.81 -19.20 -11.72
C GLY A 146 4.50 -19.98 -11.58
N ALA A 147 4.53 -21.31 -11.48
CA ALA A 147 3.34 -22.16 -11.44
C ALA A 147 3.32 -23.22 -10.33
N ALA A 148 2.12 -23.66 -9.98
CA ALA A 148 1.88 -24.57 -8.87
C ALA A 148 2.21 -26.03 -9.20
N ASN A 149 2.41 -26.86 -8.17
CA ASN A 149 2.65 -28.30 -8.28
C ASN A 149 3.91 -28.68 -9.09
N VAL A 150 4.92 -27.80 -9.13
CA VAL A 150 6.20 -28.09 -9.78
C VAL A 150 7.06 -28.96 -8.85
N THR A 151 7.69 -29.99 -9.40
CA THR A 151 8.74 -30.74 -8.69
C THR A 151 10.08 -30.58 -9.38
N ILE A 152 11.12 -30.24 -8.63
CA ILE A 152 12.51 -30.21 -9.10
C ILE A 152 13.33 -31.22 -8.29
N ASP A 153 13.92 -32.20 -8.98
CA ASP A 153 14.67 -33.30 -8.38
C ASP A 153 16.08 -33.43 -8.96
N ASN A 154 17.05 -33.67 -8.08
CA ASN A 154 18.40 -34.11 -8.43
C ASN A 154 19.21 -33.15 -9.36
N VAL A 155 19.00 -31.83 -9.26
CA VAL A 155 19.80 -30.80 -9.99
C VAL A 155 20.75 -30.01 -9.08
N ARG A 156 21.71 -29.27 -9.65
CA ARG A 156 22.69 -28.45 -8.93
C ARG A 156 22.54 -26.97 -9.29
N PHE A 157 22.50 -26.10 -8.28
CA PHE A 157 22.45 -24.64 -8.44
C PHE A 157 23.75 -24.00 -7.92
N LEU A 158 24.60 -23.53 -8.83
CA LEU A 158 25.95 -23.06 -8.54
C LEU A 158 26.04 -21.54 -8.64
N ALA A 159 26.47 -20.88 -7.55
CA ALA A 159 26.86 -19.48 -7.59
C ALA A 159 28.14 -19.31 -8.45
N GLY A 160 28.02 -18.62 -9.58
CA GLY A 160 29.13 -18.37 -10.51
C GLY A 160 29.83 -17.03 -10.30
N ILE A 161 29.27 -16.16 -9.45
CA ILE A 161 29.82 -14.86 -9.03
C ILE A 161 29.36 -14.52 -7.59
N SER A 162 29.80 -13.37 -7.07
CA SER A 162 29.34 -12.76 -5.81
C SER A 162 28.02 -12.00 -5.97
N ASP A 163 27.33 -11.74 -4.85
CA ASP A 163 26.17 -10.87 -4.73
C ASP A 163 24.98 -11.24 -5.64
N ILE A 164 24.74 -12.53 -5.89
CA ILE A 164 23.53 -12.97 -6.60
C ILE A 164 22.33 -12.76 -5.67
N VAL A 165 21.43 -11.85 -6.03
CA VAL A 165 20.39 -11.37 -5.11
C VAL A 165 19.48 -12.51 -4.64
N THR A 166 19.04 -13.36 -5.55
CA THR A 166 18.21 -14.53 -5.25
C THR A 166 18.54 -15.66 -6.23
N GLY A 167 18.77 -16.88 -5.73
CA GLY A 167 18.97 -18.05 -6.60
C GLY A 167 17.67 -18.58 -7.20
N ILE A 168 16.76 -19.02 -6.34
CA ILE A 168 15.43 -19.50 -6.71
C ILE A 168 14.39 -18.52 -6.16
N SER A 169 13.58 -17.96 -7.05
CA SER A 169 12.44 -17.11 -6.74
C SER A 169 11.16 -17.92 -6.87
N VAL A 170 10.51 -18.21 -5.75
CA VAL A 170 9.18 -18.84 -5.75
C VAL A 170 8.14 -17.75 -5.79
N GLU A 171 7.45 -17.63 -6.91
CA GLU A 171 6.48 -16.56 -7.13
C GLU A 171 5.13 -16.87 -6.47
N VAL A 172 4.21 -15.91 -6.49
CA VAL A 172 2.86 -16.08 -5.92
C VAL A 172 2.07 -17.24 -6.54
N GLY A 173 2.41 -17.65 -7.77
CA GLY A 173 1.81 -18.80 -8.43
C GLY A 173 2.47 -20.14 -8.10
N GLY A 174 3.56 -20.14 -7.33
CA GLY A 174 4.45 -21.29 -7.09
C GLY A 174 4.01 -22.26 -5.98
N ASP A 175 2.73 -22.32 -5.66
CA ASP A 175 2.19 -23.17 -4.59
C ASP A 175 2.54 -24.64 -4.77
N ASN A 176 2.71 -25.37 -3.66
CA ASN A 176 3.01 -26.80 -3.66
C ASN A 176 4.27 -27.17 -4.47
N LEU A 177 5.27 -26.27 -4.53
CA LEU A 177 6.59 -26.58 -5.04
C LEU A 177 7.26 -27.67 -4.19
N THR A 178 7.82 -28.68 -4.83
CA THR A 178 8.72 -29.65 -4.18
C THR A 178 10.13 -29.54 -4.75
N LEU A 179 11.08 -29.07 -3.94
CA LEU A 179 12.50 -29.12 -4.22
C LEU A 179 13.10 -30.31 -3.47
N ARG A 180 13.53 -31.35 -4.20
CA ARG A 180 14.03 -32.59 -3.59
C ARG A 180 15.38 -33.03 -4.11
N ASN A 181 16.20 -33.58 -3.22
CA ASN A 181 17.55 -34.09 -3.52
C ASN A 181 18.50 -33.08 -4.19
N CYS A 182 18.16 -31.78 -4.22
CA CYS A 182 18.93 -30.75 -4.92
C CYS A 182 20.20 -30.36 -4.15
N GLU A 183 21.25 -29.96 -4.86
CA GLU A 183 22.51 -29.51 -4.25
C GLU A 183 22.85 -28.07 -4.66
N PHE A 184 23.23 -27.27 -3.67
CA PHE A 184 23.84 -25.96 -3.82
C PHE A 184 25.30 -26.12 -3.38
N PRO A 185 26.20 -26.46 -4.31
CA PRO A 185 27.56 -26.88 -3.98
C PRO A 185 28.42 -25.69 -3.54
N ILE A 186 29.58 -26.01 -2.95
CA ILE A 186 30.63 -25.02 -2.67
C ILE A 186 30.96 -24.30 -4.00
N PRO A 187 30.93 -22.95 -4.02
CA PRO A 187 31.25 -22.20 -5.21
C PRO A 187 32.72 -22.41 -5.62
N THR A 188 33.02 -22.16 -6.90
CA THR A 188 34.39 -22.29 -7.43
C THR A 188 35.36 -21.25 -6.86
N THR A 189 34.83 -20.13 -6.37
CA THR A 189 35.58 -19.07 -5.69
C THR A 189 34.99 -18.84 -4.29
N ALA A 190 35.84 -18.70 -3.27
CA ALA A 190 35.43 -18.62 -1.86
C ALA A 190 34.50 -17.44 -1.52
N THR A 191 34.52 -16.38 -2.34
CA THR A 191 33.72 -15.16 -2.20
C THR A 191 32.47 -15.15 -3.06
N PHE A 192 32.16 -16.20 -3.82
CA PHE A 192 30.93 -16.23 -4.62
C PHE A 192 29.77 -16.68 -3.76
N GLU A 193 28.60 -16.08 -3.95
CA GLU A 193 27.42 -16.40 -3.15
C GLU A 193 26.10 -15.96 -3.76
N PHE A 194 25.06 -16.54 -3.19
CA PHE A 194 23.73 -15.97 -3.19
C PHE A 194 23.57 -15.12 -1.93
N LEU A 195 22.98 -13.94 -2.02
CA LEU A 195 22.49 -13.22 -0.85
C LEU A 195 21.33 -14.01 -0.23
N ASN A 196 20.34 -14.40 -1.04
CA ASN A 196 19.28 -15.32 -0.65
C ASN A 196 19.29 -16.53 -1.60
N VAL A 197 19.44 -17.75 -1.09
CA VAL A 197 19.46 -18.93 -1.99
C VAL A 197 18.06 -19.20 -2.54
N ILE A 198 17.06 -19.20 -1.66
CA ILE A 198 15.64 -19.39 -1.99
C ILE A 198 14.86 -18.24 -1.36
N THR A 199 14.07 -17.54 -2.17
CA THR A 199 13.14 -16.49 -1.74
C THR A 199 11.73 -16.93 -2.06
N LEU A 200 10.82 -16.82 -1.09
CA LEU A 200 9.40 -17.04 -1.29
C LEU A 200 8.69 -15.71 -1.46
N ALA A 201 7.74 -15.61 -2.39
CA ALA A 201 6.77 -14.52 -2.44
C ALA A 201 5.72 -14.64 -1.33
N THR A 202 4.88 -13.62 -1.17
CA THR A 202 3.72 -13.70 -0.27
C THR A 202 2.70 -14.68 -0.83
N GLY A 203 2.25 -15.64 -0.01
CA GLY A 203 1.23 -16.62 -0.38
C GLY A 203 1.74 -17.76 -1.25
N ALA A 204 3.06 -18.03 -1.26
CA ALA A 204 3.62 -19.24 -1.87
C ALA A 204 3.49 -20.40 -0.86
N ASP A 205 2.31 -20.99 -0.80
CA ASP A 205 1.91 -21.95 0.23
C ASP A 205 2.31 -23.40 -0.13
N ASP A 206 2.30 -24.27 0.88
CA ASP A 206 2.51 -25.73 0.74
C ASP A 206 3.87 -26.17 0.14
N PHE A 207 4.86 -25.28 0.05
CA PHE A 207 6.16 -25.65 -0.50
C PHE A 207 6.96 -26.58 0.42
N THR A 208 7.76 -27.45 -0.20
CA THR A 208 8.60 -28.44 0.47
C THR A 208 10.03 -28.42 -0.07
N ILE A 209 11.00 -28.31 0.84
CA ILE A 209 12.42 -28.57 0.59
C ILE A 209 12.79 -29.86 1.33
N GLU A 210 13.21 -30.89 0.60
CA GLU A 210 13.55 -32.17 1.19
C GLU A 210 14.85 -32.79 0.66
N ASN A 211 15.64 -33.38 1.56
CA ASN A 211 16.89 -34.07 1.23
C ASN A 211 17.87 -33.18 0.42
N CYS A 212 17.80 -31.86 0.60
CA CYS A 212 18.66 -30.91 -0.10
C CYS A 212 19.95 -30.68 0.66
N LYS A 213 21.00 -30.29 -0.07
CA LYS A 213 22.32 -29.99 0.49
C LYS A 213 22.76 -28.60 0.08
N TYR A 214 23.17 -27.78 1.03
CA TYR A 214 23.77 -26.47 0.80
C TYR A 214 25.16 -26.37 1.44
N ARG A 215 26.10 -25.77 0.70
CA ARG A 215 27.45 -25.46 1.15
C ARG A 215 27.86 -24.05 0.70
N GLY A 216 27.93 -23.12 1.64
CA GLY A 216 28.37 -21.75 1.38
C GLY A 216 29.87 -21.64 1.06
N GLY A 217 30.26 -20.52 0.44
CA GLY A 217 31.67 -20.17 0.24
C GLY A 217 32.39 -19.87 1.57
N ALA A 218 33.70 -20.10 1.63
CA ALA A 218 34.46 -20.01 2.89
C ALA A 218 34.59 -18.58 3.46
N THR A 219 34.32 -17.54 2.67
CA THR A 219 34.40 -16.13 3.08
C THR A 219 33.17 -15.31 2.67
N SER A 220 32.14 -15.99 2.17
CA SER A 220 30.88 -15.39 1.71
C SER A 220 29.98 -15.05 2.90
N ALA A 221 29.13 -14.03 2.74
CA ALA A 221 28.12 -13.63 3.73
C ALA A 221 26.70 -13.78 3.17
N THR A 222 26.33 -14.98 2.72
CA THR A 222 24.93 -15.33 2.38
C THR A 222 24.00 -14.83 3.49
N ASN A 223 22.88 -14.18 3.21
CA ASN A 223 21.91 -13.83 4.26
C ASN A 223 21.14 -15.07 4.71
N HIS A 224 20.58 -15.79 3.74
CA HIS A 224 19.66 -16.90 3.97
C HIS A 224 19.83 -18.06 2.97
N PHE A 225 19.68 -19.30 3.46
CA PHE A 225 19.35 -20.42 2.57
C PHE A 225 17.88 -20.36 2.18
N LEU A 226 16.98 -20.12 3.14
CA LEU A 226 15.57 -19.88 2.91
C LEU A 226 15.14 -18.54 3.50
N TYR A 227 14.70 -17.63 2.64
CA TYR A 227 14.13 -16.34 2.97
C TYR A 227 12.61 -16.36 2.75
N ALA A 228 11.87 -16.61 3.84
CA ALA A 228 10.41 -16.65 3.85
C ALA A 228 9.77 -15.32 4.31
N GLY A 229 10.55 -14.28 4.60
CA GLY A 229 10.03 -13.03 5.17
C GLY A 229 9.58 -11.95 4.19
N THR A 230 9.37 -12.27 2.90
CA THR A 230 8.71 -11.30 1.99
C THR A 230 7.22 -11.14 2.30
N GLY A 231 6.60 -12.16 2.91
CA GLY A 231 5.16 -12.28 3.09
C GLY A 231 4.74 -13.39 4.03
N ILE A 232 3.43 -13.59 4.18
CA ILE A 232 2.86 -14.68 4.97
C ILE A 232 2.71 -15.91 4.07
N ASN A 233 3.17 -17.06 4.54
CA ASN A 233 3.04 -18.36 3.88
C ASN A 233 2.50 -19.41 4.87
N SER A 234 1.92 -20.47 4.34
CA SER A 234 1.31 -21.55 5.11
C SER A 234 1.89 -22.90 4.72
N ASN A 235 2.08 -23.77 5.71
CA ASN A 235 2.53 -25.15 5.55
C ASN A 235 3.91 -25.30 4.87
N LEU A 236 4.82 -24.35 5.12
CA LEU A 236 6.21 -24.44 4.68
C LEU A 236 6.91 -25.65 5.29
N LYS A 237 7.69 -26.39 4.51
CA LYS A 237 8.43 -27.57 5.01
C LYS A 237 9.89 -27.54 4.59
N VAL A 238 10.79 -27.67 5.55
CA VAL A 238 12.21 -27.95 5.31
C VAL A 238 12.58 -29.20 6.09
N VAL A 239 12.84 -30.29 5.39
CA VAL A 239 13.02 -31.61 6.01
C VAL A 239 14.24 -32.35 5.51
N ASN A 240 14.90 -33.10 6.40
CA ASN A 240 16.01 -34.00 6.08
C ASN A 240 17.16 -33.34 5.27
N SER A 241 17.35 -32.03 5.41
CA SER A 241 18.31 -31.27 4.60
C SER A 241 19.58 -30.95 5.39
N ASP A 242 20.69 -30.79 4.67
CA ASP A 242 22.02 -30.50 5.20
C ASP A 242 22.48 -29.12 4.71
N ILE A 243 22.32 -28.10 5.56
CA ILE A 243 22.45 -26.69 5.23
C ILE A 243 23.63 -26.10 6.00
N GLN A 244 24.76 -25.87 5.34
CA GLN A 244 25.96 -25.36 6.02
C GLN A 244 26.51 -24.13 5.31
N GLY A 245 26.62 -23.02 6.04
CA GLY A 245 27.06 -21.76 5.48
C GLY A 245 27.51 -20.74 6.51
N LEU A 246 27.91 -19.59 5.98
CA LEU A 246 28.09 -18.35 6.73
C LEU A 246 26.84 -17.51 6.48
N PHE A 247 25.86 -17.58 7.39
CA PHE A 247 24.60 -16.85 7.24
C PHE A 247 24.63 -15.54 8.03
N ALA A 248 24.56 -14.41 7.33
CA ALA A 248 24.63 -13.06 7.91
C ALA A 248 23.41 -12.71 8.80
N ILE A 249 22.32 -13.48 8.69
CA ILE A 249 21.12 -13.36 9.52
C ILE A 249 20.72 -14.75 10.05
N ALA A 250 20.18 -15.61 9.18
CA ALA A 250 19.87 -16.99 9.54
C ALA A 250 19.83 -17.93 8.35
N GLY A 251 20.13 -19.22 8.55
CA GLY A 251 20.00 -20.23 7.50
C GLY A 251 18.55 -20.34 6.99
N ILE A 252 17.60 -20.49 7.92
CA ILE A 252 16.15 -20.47 7.64
C ILE A 252 15.55 -19.29 8.41
N TRP A 253 14.87 -18.38 7.70
CA TRP A 253 14.43 -17.13 8.29
C TRP A 253 13.04 -16.68 7.85
N SER A 254 12.26 -16.16 8.80
CA SER A 254 11.09 -15.34 8.53
C SER A 254 10.73 -14.39 9.67
N ASN A 255 10.50 -13.11 9.34
CA ASN A 255 9.89 -12.15 10.27
C ASN A 255 8.36 -12.01 10.07
N LYS A 256 7.73 -12.92 9.32
CA LYS A 256 6.31 -12.88 8.98
C LYS A 256 5.53 -13.99 9.68
N VAL A 257 4.21 -13.85 9.70
CA VAL A 257 3.28 -14.75 10.41
C VAL A 257 3.10 -16.06 9.62
N ASP A 258 4.20 -16.75 9.29
CA ASP A 258 4.11 -18.02 8.60
C ASP A 258 3.41 -19.05 9.48
N THR A 259 2.45 -19.78 8.90
CA THR A 259 1.59 -20.69 9.64
C THR A 259 1.85 -22.15 9.29
N LEU A 260 1.62 -23.05 10.24
CA LEU A 260 1.74 -24.50 10.05
C LEU A 260 3.11 -24.98 9.52
N GLY A 261 4.19 -24.22 9.78
CA GLY A 261 5.52 -24.56 9.29
C GLY A 261 6.10 -25.83 9.94
N LEU A 262 6.91 -26.58 9.20
CA LEU A 262 7.63 -27.76 9.69
C LEU A 262 9.10 -27.70 9.31
N ILE A 263 9.96 -27.48 10.30
CA ILE A 263 11.42 -27.58 10.14
C ILE A 263 11.88 -28.83 10.87
N ALA A 264 12.19 -29.91 10.15
CA ALA A 264 12.41 -31.21 10.77
C ALA A 264 13.61 -32.01 10.28
N ASN A 265 14.33 -32.65 11.22
CA ASN A 265 15.42 -33.59 10.92
C ASN A 265 16.57 -33.00 10.07
N ASN A 266 16.77 -31.68 10.12
CA ASN A 266 17.81 -31.02 9.35
C ASN A 266 19.14 -31.00 10.13
N THR A 267 20.24 -30.88 9.41
CA THR A 267 21.55 -30.50 9.95
C THR A 267 21.87 -29.10 9.46
N ILE A 268 21.97 -28.12 10.35
CA ILE A 268 22.17 -26.71 9.98
C ILE A 268 23.38 -26.15 10.71
N LEU A 269 24.33 -25.59 9.98
CA LEU A 269 25.49 -24.87 10.52
C LEU A 269 25.42 -23.42 10.07
N ASN A 270 25.46 -22.50 11.03
CA ASN A 270 25.80 -21.11 10.80
C ASN A 270 27.11 -20.76 11.51
N SER A 271 28.15 -20.48 10.72
CA SER A 271 29.48 -20.15 11.26
C SER A 271 29.68 -18.65 11.53
N VAL A 272 28.66 -17.81 11.35
CA VAL A 272 28.70 -16.38 11.69
C VAL A 272 28.35 -16.18 13.16
N THR A 273 29.20 -15.45 13.89
CA THR A 273 28.99 -15.14 15.30
C THR A 273 27.77 -14.24 15.51
N GLY A 274 26.94 -14.56 16.50
CA GLY A 274 25.74 -13.82 16.90
C GLY A 274 24.55 -14.03 15.98
N GLN A 275 24.60 -15.00 15.06
CA GLN A 275 23.56 -15.24 14.06
C GLN A 275 22.91 -16.62 14.17
N HIS A 276 21.74 -16.75 13.56
CA HIS A 276 20.86 -17.88 13.79
C HIS A 276 21.05 -19.02 12.78
N CYS A 277 20.77 -20.26 13.20
CA CYS A 277 20.52 -21.33 12.22
C CYS A 277 19.07 -21.24 11.71
N ILE A 278 18.14 -21.00 12.64
CA ILE A 278 16.71 -20.88 12.39
C ILE A 278 16.18 -19.69 13.19
N GLU A 279 15.43 -18.80 12.55
CA GLU A 279 14.80 -17.64 13.17
C GLU A 279 13.37 -17.43 12.62
N PHE A 280 12.40 -17.31 13.52
CA PHE A 280 11.00 -16.99 13.20
C PHE A 280 10.44 -15.91 14.14
N THR A 281 9.45 -15.16 13.66
CA THR A 281 8.73 -14.17 14.47
C THR A 281 7.89 -14.80 15.61
N THR A 282 7.59 -14.01 16.64
CA THR A 282 6.78 -14.38 17.82
C THR A 282 5.30 -14.62 17.52
N THR A 283 4.91 -14.67 16.26
CA THR A 283 3.54 -14.94 15.79
C THR A 283 3.49 -16.09 14.79
N ALA A 284 4.63 -16.66 14.40
CA ALA A 284 4.69 -17.85 13.54
C ALA A 284 4.11 -19.07 14.27
N THR A 285 3.52 -19.99 13.52
CA THR A 285 2.97 -21.25 14.07
C THR A 285 3.53 -22.46 13.34
N GLY A 286 3.65 -23.59 14.06
CA GLY A 286 4.16 -24.83 13.50
C GLY A 286 5.12 -25.54 14.45
N MET A 287 6.05 -26.31 13.89
CA MET A 287 6.95 -27.21 14.60
C MET A 287 8.38 -27.13 14.08
N ILE A 288 9.34 -27.00 14.99
CA ILE A 288 10.78 -27.16 14.74
C ILE A 288 11.23 -28.38 15.52
N VAL A 289 11.55 -29.49 14.85
CA VAL A 289 11.73 -30.78 15.52
C VAL A 289 12.92 -31.59 15.04
N ASN A 290 13.63 -32.24 15.98
CA ASN A 290 14.72 -33.18 15.72
C ASN A 290 15.87 -32.63 14.84
N ASN A 291 16.09 -31.32 14.84
CA ASN A 291 17.18 -30.71 14.08
C ASN A 291 18.50 -30.77 14.86
N ARG A 292 19.62 -30.85 14.13
CA ARG A 292 20.99 -30.73 14.64
C ARG A 292 21.55 -29.38 14.19
N LEU A 293 21.66 -28.45 15.12
CA LEU A 293 22.08 -27.08 14.83
C LEU A 293 23.50 -26.83 15.36
N TYR A 294 24.29 -26.07 14.62
CA TYR A 294 25.67 -25.75 14.96
C TYR A 294 25.87 -24.24 14.81
N GLY A 295 26.25 -23.57 15.90
CA GLY A 295 26.39 -22.12 15.96
C GLY A 295 27.41 -21.70 17.01
N ASP A 296 27.38 -20.43 17.42
CA ASP A 296 28.34 -19.87 18.39
C ASP A 296 27.80 -19.79 19.83
N THR A 297 26.48 -19.62 20.00
CA THR A 297 25.79 -19.61 21.29
C THR A 297 24.44 -20.29 21.16
N TYR A 298 23.95 -20.94 22.22
CA TYR A 298 22.66 -21.64 22.15
C TYR A 298 21.48 -20.71 21.89
N ALA A 299 21.48 -19.52 22.52
CA ALA A 299 20.42 -18.53 22.36
C ALA A 299 20.41 -17.93 20.95
N ALA A 300 21.57 -17.70 20.33
CA ALA A 300 21.62 -17.28 18.94
C ALA A 300 21.36 -18.45 17.99
N THR A 301 21.62 -19.71 18.33
CA THR A 301 21.51 -20.81 17.35
C THR A 301 20.06 -21.05 16.89
N LEU A 302 19.07 -20.96 17.79
CA LEU A 302 17.65 -21.18 17.48
C LEU A 302 16.79 -20.10 18.13
N ASP A 303 16.16 -19.27 17.29
CA ASP A 303 15.02 -18.46 17.67
C ASP A 303 13.75 -19.05 17.03
N PRO A 304 12.95 -19.82 17.79
CA PRO A 304 11.78 -20.47 17.23
C PRO A 304 10.57 -19.54 17.08
N GLY A 305 10.66 -18.30 17.54
CA GLY A 305 9.52 -17.40 17.65
C GLY A 305 8.42 -18.00 18.54
N SER A 306 7.32 -18.45 17.93
CA SER A 306 6.21 -19.15 18.60
C SER A 306 5.94 -20.57 18.10
N MET A 307 6.87 -21.16 17.34
CA MET A 307 6.77 -22.54 16.88
C MET A 307 7.08 -23.54 18.01
N PHE A 308 6.37 -24.67 18.04
CA PHE A 308 6.65 -25.75 18.98
C PHE A 308 8.03 -26.35 18.72
N CYS A 309 8.83 -26.53 19.78
CA CYS A 309 10.15 -27.13 19.69
C CYS A 309 10.20 -28.49 20.37
N LEU A 310 10.74 -29.51 19.70
CA LEU A 310 10.91 -30.84 20.26
C LEU A 310 12.15 -31.54 19.72
N GLY A 311 13.01 -32.05 20.59
CA GLY A 311 14.13 -32.92 20.20
C GLY A 311 15.24 -32.25 19.39
N ASN A 312 15.26 -30.92 19.27
CA ASN A 312 16.35 -30.21 18.62
C ASN A 312 17.59 -30.21 19.51
N LEU A 313 18.76 -30.39 18.91
CA LEU A 313 20.06 -30.31 19.58
C LEU A 313 20.87 -29.19 18.95
N ALA A 314 21.59 -28.42 19.78
CA ALA A 314 22.59 -27.47 19.32
C ALA A 314 23.96 -27.74 19.92
N SER A 315 25.01 -27.59 19.13
CA SER A 315 26.38 -27.42 19.63
C SER A 315 26.84 -25.99 19.36
N ALA A 316 27.27 -25.30 20.42
CA ALA A 316 27.69 -23.90 20.39
C ALA A 316 29.22 -23.72 20.38
N ALA A 317 29.98 -24.82 20.36
CA ALA A 317 31.43 -24.79 20.36
C ALA A 317 32.01 -25.99 19.64
N ILE A 318 33.18 -25.80 19.05
CA ILE A 318 33.97 -26.90 18.49
C ILE A 318 34.31 -27.87 19.63
N ASP A 319 34.29 -29.17 19.32
CA ASP A 319 34.58 -30.26 20.25
C ASP A 319 33.63 -30.37 21.47
N LEU A 320 32.42 -29.81 21.36
CA LEU A 320 31.35 -29.97 22.35
C LEU A 320 30.18 -30.80 21.79
N ASP A 321 29.63 -31.68 22.63
CA ASP A 321 28.43 -32.44 22.29
C ASP A 321 27.19 -31.53 22.19
N GLY A 322 26.20 -31.95 21.43
CA GLY A 322 24.96 -31.20 21.26
C GLY A 322 24.08 -31.28 22.51
N VAL A 323 23.53 -30.13 22.94
CA VAL A 323 22.56 -30.05 24.04
C VAL A 323 21.16 -29.75 23.52
N PRO A 324 20.09 -30.17 24.22
CA PRO A 324 18.72 -29.84 23.84
C PRO A 324 18.45 -28.33 23.80
N ILE A 325 17.79 -27.89 22.72
CA ILE A 325 17.34 -26.50 22.53
C ILE A 325 15.86 -26.41 22.09
N PRO A 326 15.13 -25.32 22.39
CA PRO A 326 15.59 -24.14 23.15
C PRO A 326 15.98 -24.55 24.57
N THR A 327 17.12 -24.06 25.04
CA THR A 327 17.47 -24.24 26.45
C THR A 327 16.32 -23.63 27.24
N LEU A 328 15.88 -24.28 28.32
CA LEU A 328 14.96 -23.65 29.27
C LEU A 328 15.43 -22.19 29.45
N PRO A 329 14.54 -21.19 29.34
CA PRO A 329 14.93 -19.80 29.46
C PRO A 329 15.85 -19.73 30.66
N ALA A 330 17.07 -19.24 30.43
CA ALA A 330 18.04 -19.14 31.50
C ALA A 330 17.27 -18.51 32.67
N ILE A 331 17.11 -19.26 33.77
CA ILE A 331 16.63 -18.67 35.01
C ILE A 331 17.71 -17.64 35.29
N GLY A 332 17.42 -16.38 34.94
CA GLY A 332 18.43 -15.40 34.57
C GLY A 332 19.54 -15.43 35.58
N THR A 333 20.77 -15.71 35.14
CA THR A 333 22.01 -15.66 35.93
C THR A 333 21.78 -15.58 37.44
N VAL A 334 21.29 -16.65 38.06
CA VAL A 334 21.30 -16.73 39.53
C VAL A 334 22.74 -17.02 39.89
N THR A 335 23.46 -15.94 40.15
CA THR A 335 24.77 -15.94 40.79
C THR A 335 24.64 -16.82 42.04
N ALA A 336 25.30 -17.98 42.06
CA ALA A 336 25.36 -18.93 43.18
C ALA A 336 24.02 -19.19 43.92
N GLY A 337 23.11 -20.00 43.34
CA GLY A 337 21.89 -20.35 44.07
C GLY A 337 20.84 -21.17 43.32
N SER A 338 21.21 -22.25 42.62
CA SER A 338 20.16 -23.18 42.18
C SER A 338 19.54 -23.86 43.40
N ALA A 339 18.24 -24.13 43.37
CA ALA A 339 17.54 -24.78 44.48
C ALA A 339 18.17 -26.13 44.88
N ASP A 340 18.86 -26.80 43.96
CA ASP A 340 19.61 -28.03 44.22
C ASP A 340 20.90 -27.79 45.01
N ASP A 341 21.55 -26.63 44.82
CA ASP A 341 22.69 -26.20 45.62
C ASP A 341 22.25 -25.74 47.01
N ILE A 342 21.11 -25.07 47.12
CA ILE A 342 20.50 -24.73 48.41
C ILE A 342 20.10 -26.01 49.16
N LEU A 343 19.51 -26.99 48.46
CA LEU A 343 19.11 -28.26 49.04
C LEU A 343 20.32 -29.10 49.45
N LYS A 344 21.37 -29.18 48.63
CA LYS A 344 22.66 -29.80 48.97
C LYS A 344 23.35 -29.09 50.13
N LYS A 345 23.31 -27.76 50.19
CA LYS A 345 23.90 -26.98 51.29
C LYS A 345 23.11 -27.16 52.58
N LEU A 346 21.78 -27.26 52.51
CA LEU A 346 20.95 -27.69 53.66
C LEU A 346 21.32 -29.12 54.09
N TYR A 347 21.50 -30.03 53.14
CA TYR A 347 21.82 -31.44 53.39
C TYR A 347 23.22 -31.61 54.02
N TYR A 348 24.23 -30.90 53.51
CA TYR A 348 25.60 -30.90 54.04
C TYR A 348 25.76 -30.12 55.35
N THR A 349 24.86 -29.17 55.62
CA THR A 349 24.80 -28.48 56.92
C THR A 349 24.08 -29.37 57.95
N ALA A 350 23.07 -30.14 57.54
CA ALA A 350 22.36 -31.11 58.37
C ALA A 350 23.19 -32.38 58.67
N ASP A 351 24.07 -32.80 57.75
CA ASP A 351 24.89 -34.01 57.92
C ASP A 351 26.19 -33.76 58.71
N GLY A 352 26.55 -32.49 58.92
CA GLY A 352 27.72 -32.06 59.70
C GLY A 352 29.06 -32.15 58.99
N THR A 353 29.11 -32.29 57.66
CA THR A 353 30.35 -32.46 56.88
C THR A 353 30.85 -31.20 56.17
N GLY A 354 30.08 -30.11 56.16
CA GLY A 354 30.46 -28.82 55.55
C GLY A 354 31.22 -27.86 56.48
N ASN A 355 32.15 -27.09 55.91
CA ASN A 355 32.76 -25.94 56.61
C ASN A 355 31.69 -24.84 56.80
N TYR A 356 31.36 -24.55 58.06
CA TYR A 356 30.46 -23.45 58.42
C TYR A 356 30.99 -22.10 57.92
N PRO A 357 30.13 -21.17 57.46
CA PRO A 357 30.53 -19.78 57.30
C PRO A 357 31.00 -19.25 58.65
N ALA A 358 32.23 -18.75 58.74
CA ALA A 358 32.80 -18.24 60.00
C ALA A 358 32.01 -17.06 60.62
N THR A 359 30.96 -16.58 59.94
CA THR A 359 30.12 -15.44 60.30
C THR A 359 28.78 -15.81 60.92
N VAL A 360 28.40 -17.10 61.01
CA VAL A 360 27.27 -17.48 61.88
C VAL A 360 27.76 -17.46 63.31
N ALA A 361 27.52 -16.32 63.98
CA ALA A 361 27.70 -16.15 65.40
C ALA A 361 27.01 -17.30 66.17
N GLN A 362 27.62 -17.69 67.28
CA GLN A 362 27.41 -18.91 68.07
C GLN A 362 25.99 -19.11 68.67
N GLU A 363 24.95 -18.44 68.18
CA GLU A 363 23.64 -18.34 68.86
C GLU A 363 22.42 -18.66 67.98
N SER A 364 22.60 -19.18 66.76
CA SER A 364 21.45 -19.69 65.99
C SER A 364 21.01 -21.06 66.51
N ALA A 365 19.87 -21.08 67.23
CA ALA A 365 19.23 -22.30 67.73
C ALA A 365 18.95 -23.33 66.61
N LEU A 366 18.64 -22.85 65.40
CA LEU A 366 18.46 -23.70 64.22
C LEU A 366 19.75 -24.40 63.79
N SER A 367 20.89 -23.72 63.91
CA SER A 367 22.21 -24.25 63.56
C SER A 367 22.69 -25.31 64.57
N TYR A 368 22.21 -25.27 65.81
CA TYR A 368 22.51 -26.28 66.84
C TYR A 368 21.61 -27.51 66.76
N ILE A 369 20.33 -27.35 66.39
CA ILE A 369 19.38 -28.47 66.19
C ILE A 369 19.78 -29.33 64.98
N MET A 370 20.41 -28.73 63.97
CA MET A 370 20.85 -29.44 62.77
C MET A 370 22.26 -30.04 62.88
N SER A 371 22.97 -29.85 63.99
CA SER A 371 24.32 -30.37 64.21
C SER A 371 24.30 -31.72 64.91
N LYS A 372 24.67 -32.79 64.18
CA LYS A 372 24.81 -34.14 64.72
C LYS A 372 25.94 -34.30 65.76
N SER A 373 26.85 -33.32 65.86
CA SER A 373 28.10 -33.42 66.65
C SER A 373 28.15 -32.53 67.88
N ALA A 374 27.12 -31.72 68.15
CA ALA A 374 27.10 -30.84 69.33
C ALA A 374 26.55 -31.57 70.58
N SER A 375 27.44 -32.05 71.44
CA SER A 375 27.10 -32.52 72.79
C SER A 375 26.87 -31.32 73.73
N ALA A 376 25.72 -30.66 73.63
CA ALA A 376 25.31 -29.62 74.58
C ALA A 376 24.42 -30.23 75.68
N ALA A 377 24.78 -29.99 76.95
CA ALA A 377 23.98 -30.39 78.10
C ALA A 377 22.68 -29.56 78.17
N ALA A 378 21.56 -30.24 78.43
CA ALA A 378 20.18 -29.70 78.39
C ALA A 378 19.86 -28.58 79.42
N THR A 379 20.85 -28.00 80.09
CA THR A 379 20.66 -27.04 81.19
C THR A 379 20.78 -25.57 80.76
N SER A 380 21.08 -25.28 79.50
CA SER A 380 21.06 -23.91 78.95
C SER A 380 19.81 -23.59 78.14
N TYR A 381 18.85 -24.53 78.04
CA TYR A 381 17.56 -24.27 77.41
C TYR A 381 16.71 -23.41 78.35
N ASN A 382 16.47 -22.16 77.95
CA ASN A 382 15.49 -21.31 78.60
C ASN A 382 14.20 -21.30 77.77
N ASN A 383 13.17 -21.97 78.28
CA ASN A 383 11.91 -22.17 77.58
C ASN A 383 11.19 -20.84 77.23
N THR A 384 11.56 -19.73 77.87
CA THR A 384 11.03 -18.39 77.59
C THR A 384 11.74 -17.63 76.47
N THR A 385 12.92 -18.07 76.01
CA THR A 385 13.67 -17.38 74.94
C THR A 385 14.00 -18.28 73.75
N ASP A 386 14.08 -19.59 73.96
CA ASP A 386 14.74 -20.50 73.02
C ASP A 386 13.79 -21.55 72.41
N SER A 387 12.51 -21.54 72.79
CA SER A 387 11.49 -22.42 72.22
C SER A 387 10.90 -21.79 70.96
N LEU A 388 10.49 -22.63 70.00
CA LEU A 388 9.66 -22.18 68.87
C LEU A 388 8.34 -21.56 69.34
N GLU A 389 7.93 -21.87 70.57
CA GLU A 389 6.81 -21.27 71.30
C GLU A 389 7.12 -19.85 71.77
N ALA A 390 8.34 -19.56 72.26
CA ALA A 390 8.80 -18.22 72.58
C ALA A 390 9.02 -17.35 71.32
N ILE A 391 9.47 -17.95 70.20
CA ILE A 391 9.54 -17.24 68.91
C ILE A 391 8.13 -16.99 68.35
N ARG A 392 7.20 -17.93 68.52
CA ARG A 392 5.78 -17.72 68.21
C ARG A 392 5.19 -16.62 69.08
N ASP A 393 5.47 -16.58 70.37
CA ASP A 393 5.02 -15.53 71.28
C ASP A 393 5.65 -14.16 70.92
N VAL A 394 6.89 -14.14 70.41
CA VAL A 394 7.53 -12.91 69.88
C VAL A 394 6.95 -12.49 68.52
N ILE A 395 6.50 -13.44 67.69
CA ILE A 395 5.78 -13.15 66.44
C ILE A 395 4.34 -12.69 66.74
N ASP A 396 3.65 -13.31 67.69
CA ASP A 396 2.31 -12.90 68.16
C ASP A 396 2.36 -11.57 68.93
N THR A 397 3.50 -11.23 69.59
CA THR A 397 3.70 -9.90 70.19
C THR A 397 4.24 -8.85 69.22
N ASN A 398 4.98 -9.21 68.17
CA ASN A 398 5.21 -8.31 67.02
C ASN A 398 3.96 -8.15 66.15
N ASP A 399 3.01 -9.09 66.22
CA ASP A 399 1.67 -8.92 65.68
C ASP A 399 0.88 -7.94 66.54
N THR A 400 1.20 -7.66 67.82
CA THR A 400 0.49 -6.59 68.56
C THR A 400 0.73 -5.18 68.00
N ALA A 401 1.84 -4.94 67.29
CA ALA A 401 2.05 -3.68 66.57
C ALA A 401 1.19 -3.60 65.29
N ASN A 402 0.99 -4.71 64.58
CA ASN A 402 0.09 -4.79 63.42
C ASN A 402 -1.38 -4.98 63.81
N GLN A 403 -1.67 -5.50 65.00
CA GLN A 403 -3.00 -5.65 65.57
C GLN A 403 -3.47 -4.32 66.15
N ILE A 404 -2.58 -3.47 66.66
CA ILE A 404 -2.88 -2.07 66.96
C ILE A 404 -3.24 -1.30 65.68
N ASP A 405 -2.58 -1.57 64.55
CA ASP A 405 -2.92 -0.96 63.26
C ASP A 405 -4.20 -1.55 62.64
N ILE A 406 -4.44 -2.85 62.77
CA ILE A 406 -5.68 -3.51 62.30
C ILE A 406 -6.88 -3.15 63.19
N ASP A 407 -6.70 -3.03 64.51
CA ASP A 407 -7.70 -2.56 65.45
C ASP A 407 -7.94 -1.05 65.30
N ALA A 408 -6.92 -0.25 64.92
CA ALA A 408 -7.08 1.15 64.53
C ALA A 408 -7.79 1.30 63.18
N ILE A 409 -7.52 0.42 62.21
CA ILE A 409 -8.23 0.36 60.91
C ILE A 409 -9.68 -0.12 61.12
N LEU A 410 -9.93 -1.09 62.00
CA LEU A 410 -11.28 -1.54 62.38
C LEU A 410 -12.01 -0.47 63.20
N ALA A 411 -11.32 0.25 64.09
CA ALA A 411 -11.89 1.39 64.83
C ALA A 411 -12.19 2.59 63.92
N ASP A 412 -11.33 2.90 62.93
CA ASP A 412 -11.60 3.91 61.90
C ASP A 412 -12.75 3.49 60.98
N THR A 413 -12.83 2.20 60.62
CA THR A 413 -13.95 1.64 59.86
C THR A 413 -15.26 1.68 60.65
N ILE A 414 -15.20 1.45 61.98
CA ILE A 414 -16.34 1.57 62.91
C ILE A 414 -16.75 3.03 63.13
N THR A 415 -15.82 3.98 63.09
CA THR A 415 -16.10 5.41 63.34
C THR A 415 -16.67 6.13 62.11
N ILE A 416 -16.43 5.60 60.90
CA ILE A 416 -17.14 6.03 59.67
C ILE A 416 -18.61 5.60 59.69
N SER A 417 -18.98 4.54 60.42
CA SER A 417 -20.37 4.14 60.67
C SER A 417 -20.91 4.70 61.99
N GLY A 418 -21.00 6.03 62.12
CA GLY A 418 -21.97 6.68 63.01
C GLY A 418 -21.54 7.00 64.46
N GLY A 419 -20.26 7.02 64.80
CA GLY A 419 -19.77 7.44 66.13
C GLY A 419 -18.99 8.76 66.11
N THR A 420 -19.26 9.67 67.04
CA THR A 420 -18.56 10.96 67.19
C THR A 420 -17.07 10.76 67.52
N LEU A 421 -16.19 11.43 66.78
CA LEU A 421 -14.72 11.35 66.96
C LEU A 421 -14.27 11.93 68.33
N PRO A 422 -13.30 11.29 69.02
CA PRO A 422 -12.81 11.76 70.31
C PRO A 422 -11.98 13.06 70.21
N VAL A 423 -12.08 13.87 71.26
CA VAL A 423 -11.69 15.30 71.34
C VAL A 423 -10.18 15.61 71.32
N SER A 424 -9.30 14.69 70.95
CA SER A 424 -7.84 14.96 70.87
C SER A 424 -7.11 13.98 69.96
N PRO A 425 -6.99 14.27 68.65
CA PRO A 425 -6.21 13.45 67.73
C PRO A 425 -4.69 13.66 67.91
N THR A 426 -3.93 12.59 67.66
CA THR A 426 -2.46 12.52 67.81
C THR A 426 -1.76 13.39 66.77
N SER A 427 -0.85 14.27 67.19
CA SER A 427 -0.12 15.21 66.33
C SER A 427 0.52 14.51 65.12
N GLY A 428 0.18 14.97 63.91
CA GLY A 428 0.70 14.42 62.64
C GLY A 428 -0.17 13.32 62.00
N SER A 429 -1.25 12.90 62.65
CA SER A 429 -2.22 11.96 62.06
C SER A 429 -3.08 12.61 60.97
N LEU A 430 -3.59 11.79 60.05
CA LEU A 430 -4.62 12.19 59.08
C LEU A 430 -5.86 12.73 59.80
N ALA A 431 -6.19 12.20 60.99
CA ALA A 431 -7.25 12.72 61.85
C ALA A 431 -7.00 14.19 62.29
N THR A 432 -5.74 14.58 62.56
CA THR A 432 -5.38 15.98 62.86
C THR A 432 -5.47 16.87 61.63
N PHE A 433 -5.12 16.35 60.46
CA PHE A 433 -5.24 17.07 59.19
C PHE A 433 -6.71 17.35 58.83
N VAL A 434 -7.58 16.35 59.01
CA VAL A 434 -9.02 16.44 58.74
C VAL A 434 -9.75 17.27 59.81
N SER A 435 -9.41 17.11 61.10
CA SER A 435 -10.04 17.87 62.19
C SER A 435 -9.53 19.31 62.33
N GLY A 436 -8.30 19.57 61.88
CA GLY A 436 -7.63 20.88 61.98
C GLY A 436 -7.91 21.81 60.79
N GLY A 437 -8.65 21.37 59.78
CA GLY A 437 -8.97 22.17 58.59
C GLY A 437 -7.72 22.63 57.82
N GLY A 438 -6.72 21.75 57.68
CA GLY A 438 -5.40 22.11 57.12
C GLY A 438 -5.48 22.84 55.77
N THR A 439 -5.06 24.11 55.76
CA THR A 439 -5.21 25.06 54.65
C THR A 439 -4.06 25.06 53.63
N ALA A 440 -3.35 23.94 53.47
CA ALA A 440 -2.19 23.90 52.57
C ALA A 440 -2.61 23.59 51.12
N LEU A 441 -2.98 24.65 50.41
CA LEU A 441 -2.99 24.82 48.94
C LEU A 441 -4.11 24.17 48.11
N GLY A 442 -5.31 24.03 48.66
CA GLY A 442 -6.54 23.85 47.88
C GLY A 442 -7.77 24.23 48.69
N THR A 443 -8.76 24.89 48.07
CA THR A 443 -10.01 25.27 48.73
C THR A 443 -10.71 24.01 49.27
N PRO A 444 -10.97 23.90 50.60
CA PRO A 444 -11.62 22.72 51.16
C PRO A 444 -13.02 22.50 50.58
N LEU A 445 -13.34 21.25 50.20
CA LEU A 445 -14.71 20.85 49.89
C LEU A 445 -15.59 21.05 51.13
N ALA A 446 -16.75 21.68 50.96
CA ALA A 446 -17.67 21.92 52.05
C ALA A 446 -18.10 20.60 52.71
N THR A 447 -18.39 20.65 54.01
CA THR A 447 -18.65 19.53 54.95
C THR A 447 -19.78 18.56 54.56
N SER A 448 -20.41 18.72 53.41
CA SER A 448 -21.52 17.90 52.91
C SER A 448 -21.29 17.34 51.50
N LYS A 449 -20.04 17.32 51.01
CA LYS A 449 -19.70 16.89 49.64
C LYS A 449 -18.59 15.83 49.69
N SER A 450 -18.86 14.65 49.14
CA SER A 450 -17.88 13.57 48.95
C SER A 450 -16.97 13.85 47.76
N LEU A 451 -15.88 13.08 47.60
CA LEU A 451 -15.04 13.15 46.40
C LEU A 451 -15.86 12.89 45.13
N VAL A 452 -16.87 12.01 45.20
CA VAL A 452 -17.82 11.69 44.12
C VAL A 452 -18.71 12.89 43.76
N ASP A 453 -19.02 13.76 44.73
CA ASP A 453 -19.70 15.03 44.47
C ASP A 453 -18.77 16.07 43.81
N ALA A 454 -17.46 16.00 44.06
CA ALA A 454 -16.46 16.88 43.45
C ALA A 454 -16.17 16.52 41.98
N ILE A 455 -16.38 15.25 41.61
CA ILE A 455 -16.35 14.75 40.21
C ILE A 455 -17.74 14.76 39.56
N GLY A 456 -18.76 15.30 40.23
CA GLY A 456 -20.03 15.72 39.62
C GLY A 456 -21.15 14.69 39.60
N THR A 457 -21.38 13.92 40.68
CA THR A 457 -22.63 13.15 40.82
C THR A 457 -23.21 13.22 42.23
N ASN A 458 -24.55 13.19 42.37
CA ASN A 458 -25.27 13.23 43.65
C ASN A 458 -25.61 11.83 44.22
N GLY A 459 -24.82 10.82 43.87
CA GLY A 459 -24.81 9.54 44.58
C GLY A 459 -25.99 8.58 44.39
N THR A 460 -26.98 8.85 43.51
CA THR A 460 -28.04 7.84 43.24
C THR A 460 -28.49 7.69 41.78
N THR A 461 -28.28 8.67 40.90
CA THR A 461 -28.41 8.53 39.44
C THR A 461 -27.63 9.66 38.77
N VAL A 462 -27.02 9.43 37.61
CA VAL A 462 -26.40 10.49 36.79
C VAL A 462 -27.53 11.32 36.17
N ALA A 463 -28.09 12.24 36.95
CA ALA A 463 -29.13 13.16 36.52
C ALA A 463 -28.54 14.58 36.38
N ASP A 464 -27.93 14.77 35.21
CA ASP A 464 -28.14 15.88 34.26
C ASP A 464 -27.41 17.25 34.38
N THR A 465 -27.05 17.75 33.19
CA THR A 465 -26.68 19.09 32.71
C THR A 465 -25.33 19.74 33.13
N ALA A 466 -24.30 19.49 32.30
CA ALA A 466 -23.22 20.45 31.94
C ALA A 466 -22.11 20.89 32.93
N THR A 467 -21.64 20.06 33.87
CA THR A 467 -20.35 20.34 34.58
C THR A 467 -19.48 19.12 34.89
N GLY A 468 -19.67 18.00 34.18
CA GLY A 468 -18.79 16.83 34.27
C GLY A 468 -17.91 16.66 33.04
N ILE A 469 -16.78 15.94 33.14
CA ILE A 469 -15.88 15.62 32.01
C ILE A 469 -16.66 14.99 30.83
N ALA A 470 -17.69 14.19 31.09
CA ALA A 470 -18.57 13.62 30.05
C ALA A 470 -19.44 14.69 29.35
N GLY A 471 -19.92 15.71 30.08
CA GLY A 471 -20.60 16.87 29.48
C GLY A 471 -19.65 17.85 28.79
N MET A 472 -18.36 17.84 29.17
CA MET A 472 -17.32 18.60 28.46
C MET A 472 -16.92 17.91 27.15
N ILE A 473 -16.92 16.58 27.09
CA ILE A 473 -16.53 15.78 25.90
C ILE A 473 -17.71 15.43 24.98
N GLY A 474 -18.94 15.68 25.43
CA GLY A 474 -20.16 15.53 24.64
C GLY A 474 -20.87 14.22 24.94
N VAL A 475 -22.09 14.33 25.43
CA VAL A 475 -23.07 13.24 25.41
C VAL A 475 -24.02 13.57 24.26
N ASP A 476 -24.39 12.61 23.43
CA ASP A 476 -25.31 12.84 22.31
C ASP A 476 -26.75 12.97 22.84
N ASP A 477 -27.04 14.08 23.51
CA ASP A 477 -28.37 14.50 23.91
C ASP A 477 -28.70 15.91 23.38
N ALA A 478 -29.98 16.25 23.39
CA ALA A 478 -30.51 17.46 22.76
C ALA A 478 -30.08 18.76 23.46
N ASP A 479 -29.44 18.67 24.63
CA ASP A 479 -29.08 19.78 25.52
C ASP A 479 -27.58 19.74 25.86
N ASN A 480 -26.72 19.72 24.84
CA ASN A 480 -25.28 19.91 24.98
C ASN A 480 -24.94 21.37 25.40
N VAL A 481 -25.20 21.68 26.68
CA VAL A 481 -25.07 23.01 27.31
C VAL A 481 -23.62 23.36 27.66
N MET A 482 -22.62 22.96 26.85
CA MET A 482 -21.30 23.57 26.96
C MET A 482 -21.25 24.77 26.04
N ALA A 483 -21.59 25.94 26.58
CA ALA A 483 -21.36 27.21 25.90
C ALA A 483 -19.84 27.43 25.81
N THR A 484 -19.22 26.99 24.72
CA THR A 484 -17.79 27.14 24.43
C THR A 484 -17.34 28.60 24.30
N SER A 485 -18.27 29.56 24.37
CA SER A 485 -18.03 31.01 24.40
C SER A 485 -16.96 31.50 25.40
N SER A 486 -16.64 30.72 26.43
CA SER A 486 -15.57 31.02 27.40
C SER A 486 -14.25 30.27 27.16
N VAL A 487 -14.20 29.36 26.18
CA VAL A 487 -13.00 28.62 25.79
C VAL A 487 -12.19 29.49 24.82
N ALA A 488 -10.97 29.86 25.21
CA ALA A 488 -10.12 30.72 24.39
C ALA A 488 -9.57 29.93 23.19
N SER A 489 -9.93 30.35 21.97
CA SER A 489 -9.39 29.76 20.74
C SER A 489 -7.85 29.74 20.75
N ASN A 490 -7.26 28.55 20.77
CA ASN A 490 -5.81 28.35 20.76
C ASN A 490 -5.46 27.13 19.89
N ARG A 491 -4.68 27.37 18.82
CA ARG A 491 -4.27 26.33 17.85
C ARG A 491 -3.50 25.17 18.50
N ASP A 492 -2.74 25.48 19.53
CA ASP A 492 -1.86 24.54 20.22
C ASP A 492 -2.42 24.19 21.62
N GLY A 493 -3.68 24.57 21.86
CA GLY A 493 -4.39 24.32 23.12
C GLY A 493 -5.00 22.93 23.20
N SER A 494 -5.85 22.74 24.21
CA SER A 494 -6.70 21.58 24.41
C SER A 494 -7.63 21.34 23.22
N VAL A 495 -8.22 20.15 23.15
CA VAL A 495 -9.12 19.77 22.04
C VAL A 495 -10.28 20.76 21.87
N PHE A 496 -10.84 21.31 22.95
CA PHE A 496 -11.89 22.34 22.87
C PHE A 496 -11.37 23.70 22.40
N GLU A 497 -10.17 24.11 22.81
CA GLU A 497 -9.57 25.35 22.33
C GLU A 497 -9.17 25.26 20.85
N ARG A 498 -8.79 24.06 20.39
CA ARG A 498 -8.51 23.76 18.99
C ARG A 498 -9.77 23.64 18.16
N LEU A 499 -10.83 23.05 18.69
CA LEU A 499 -12.14 23.01 18.04
C LEU A 499 -12.76 24.40 17.96
N GLU A 500 -12.65 25.23 19.00
CA GLU A 500 -13.01 26.65 18.93
C GLU A 500 -12.15 27.43 17.95
N HIS A 501 -10.84 27.14 17.90
CA HIS A 501 -9.96 27.72 16.89
C HIS A 501 -10.46 27.35 15.48
N ILE A 502 -10.70 26.06 15.21
CA ILE A 502 -11.18 25.56 13.91
C ILE A 502 -12.58 26.10 13.58
N ALA A 503 -13.53 26.07 14.51
CA ALA A 503 -14.89 26.61 14.37
C ALA A 503 -14.87 28.11 14.09
N LYS A 504 -13.99 28.89 14.74
CA LYS A 504 -13.83 30.32 14.43
C LYS A 504 -13.40 30.57 12.97
N TYR A 505 -12.58 29.70 12.38
CA TYR A 505 -12.17 29.80 10.96
C TYR A 505 -13.19 29.23 9.98
N LEU A 506 -14.12 28.36 10.43
CA LEU A 506 -15.14 27.73 9.59
C LEU A 506 -16.52 28.40 9.68
N GLU A 507 -16.88 28.99 10.83
CA GLU A 507 -18.26 29.30 11.20
C GLU A 507 -18.56 30.77 11.50
N THR A 508 -17.61 31.70 11.38
CA THR A 508 -17.93 33.13 11.60
C THR A 508 -18.56 33.81 10.39
N GLY A 509 -19.82 33.43 10.14
CA GLY A 509 -20.81 34.28 9.48
C GLY A 509 -21.36 35.40 10.35
N THR A 510 -20.53 35.93 11.27
CA THR A 510 -20.88 37.09 12.09
C THR A 510 -20.27 38.34 11.45
N PRO A 511 -21.06 39.32 11.02
CA PRO A 511 -20.56 40.55 10.42
C PRO A 511 -19.56 41.26 11.35
N GLY A 512 -18.32 41.41 10.89
CA GLY A 512 -17.31 42.25 11.56
C GLY A 512 -16.22 41.57 12.40
N ALA A 513 -16.08 40.24 12.36
CA ALA A 513 -15.05 39.53 13.15
C ALA A 513 -13.93 38.85 12.33
N LEU A 514 -13.77 39.21 11.06
CA LEU A 514 -12.67 38.74 10.19
C LEU A 514 -11.71 39.88 9.86
N VAL A 515 -11.02 40.42 10.86
CA VAL A 515 -9.69 40.97 10.59
C VAL A 515 -8.75 39.77 10.63
N ALA A 516 -8.55 39.13 9.47
CA ALA A 516 -7.47 38.17 9.34
C ALA A 516 -6.17 38.87 9.80
N PRO A 517 -5.29 38.20 10.56
CA PRO A 517 -3.94 38.69 10.76
C PRO A 517 -3.36 39.03 9.39
N ALA A 518 -2.77 40.23 9.24
CA ALA A 518 -2.20 40.66 7.97
C ALA A 518 -1.38 39.51 7.37
N ASN A 519 -1.76 39.06 6.17
CA ASN A 519 -1.19 37.93 5.41
C ASN A 519 -1.88 36.55 5.51
N THR A 520 -3.17 36.46 5.87
CA THR A 520 -3.91 35.17 5.83
C THR A 520 -5.22 35.30 5.06
N PHE A 521 -5.43 34.49 4.01
CA PHE A 521 -6.67 34.46 3.22
C PHE A 521 -7.70 33.52 3.87
N THR A 522 -8.94 33.98 4.05
CA THR A 522 -10.06 33.14 4.49
C THR A 522 -10.64 32.36 3.31
N ILE A 523 -11.45 31.32 3.56
CA ILE A 523 -12.18 30.63 2.48
C ILE A 523 -13.13 31.61 1.75
N LEU A 524 -13.67 32.61 2.45
CA LEU A 524 -14.51 33.65 1.86
C LEU A 524 -13.71 34.59 0.93
N ASP A 525 -12.47 34.94 1.28
CA ASP A 525 -11.58 35.73 0.40
C ASP A 525 -11.18 34.96 -0.87
N ILE A 526 -11.10 33.62 -0.78
CA ILE A 526 -10.79 32.76 -1.92
C ILE A 526 -11.99 32.65 -2.87
N LEU A 527 -13.20 32.45 -2.32
CA LEU A 527 -14.41 32.26 -3.12
C LEU A 527 -14.94 33.59 -3.67
N GLY A 528 -14.82 34.68 -2.92
CA GLY A 528 -15.38 35.99 -3.24
C GLY A 528 -16.70 36.26 -2.52
N THR A 529 -17.09 37.52 -2.46
CA THR A 529 -18.40 37.97 -1.97
C THR A 529 -19.14 38.66 -3.09
N ASP A 530 -20.47 38.59 -3.11
CA ASP A 530 -21.33 39.32 -4.07
C ASP A 530 -21.46 40.83 -3.76
N GLY A 531 -20.57 41.38 -2.93
CA GLY A 531 -20.60 42.78 -2.49
C GLY A 531 -21.78 43.15 -1.58
N SER A 532 -22.71 42.23 -1.33
CA SER A 532 -23.86 42.46 -0.47
C SER A 532 -23.48 42.18 0.98
N THR A 533 -23.56 43.21 1.83
CA THR A 533 -23.58 43.00 3.29
C THR A 533 -24.92 42.35 3.65
N THR A 534 -24.99 41.03 3.54
CA THR A 534 -26.17 40.28 3.96
C THR A 534 -26.41 40.58 5.44
N THR A 535 -27.62 41.07 5.77
CA THR A 535 -28.05 41.31 7.15
C THR A 535 -29.08 40.25 7.49
N GLY A 536 -28.61 39.11 7.99
CA GLY A 536 -29.45 37.95 8.34
C GLY A 536 -28.62 36.72 8.71
N ALA A 537 -29.24 35.71 9.35
CA ALA A 537 -28.54 34.56 9.95
C ALA A 537 -27.70 33.69 8.99
N VAL A 538 -27.79 33.91 7.68
CA VAL A 538 -27.04 33.18 6.64
C VAL A 538 -25.85 34.00 6.11
N ALA A 539 -25.62 35.20 6.65
CA ALA A 539 -24.72 36.25 6.14
C ALA A 539 -23.20 36.02 6.29
N GLY A 540 -22.78 34.79 6.53
CA GLY A 540 -21.40 34.42 6.30
C GLY A 540 -21.11 32.97 6.57
N SER A 541 -22.08 32.11 6.26
CA SER A 541 -21.73 30.73 5.96
C SER A 541 -21.15 30.68 4.55
N ILE A 542 -20.23 29.74 4.33
CA ILE A 542 -19.75 29.38 2.98
C ILE A 542 -20.94 29.14 2.03
N LEU A 543 -22.05 28.58 2.54
CA LEU A 543 -23.28 28.32 1.76
C LEU A 543 -24.02 29.59 1.29
N GLY A 544 -23.92 30.70 2.04
CA GLY A 544 -24.42 32.01 1.61
C GLY A 544 -23.57 32.62 0.49
N ALA A 545 -22.26 32.39 0.51
CA ALA A 545 -21.33 32.92 -0.49
C ALA A 545 -21.34 32.15 -1.83
N ILE A 546 -21.64 30.84 -1.81
CA ILE A 546 -21.77 30.02 -3.03
C ILE A 546 -23.19 30.10 -3.64
N GLY A 547 -24.15 30.68 -2.90
CA GLY A 547 -25.56 30.71 -3.27
C GLY A 547 -26.25 29.38 -3.00
N THR A 548 -27.45 29.43 -2.43
CA THR A 548 -28.33 28.26 -2.33
C THR A 548 -29.30 28.25 -3.51
N ASN A 549 -29.49 27.09 -4.12
CA ASN A 549 -30.53 26.89 -5.13
C ASN A 549 -31.90 26.71 -4.44
N GLU A 550 -32.29 27.67 -3.61
CA GLU A 550 -33.60 27.74 -2.96
C GLU A 550 -34.45 28.71 -3.78
N ALA A 551 -35.27 28.18 -4.69
CA ALA A 551 -36.10 28.94 -5.62
C ALA A 551 -37.11 29.90 -4.95
N ALA A 552 -37.19 29.94 -3.62
CA ALA A 552 -38.18 30.70 -2.85
C ALA A 552 -37.60 31.83 -1.98
N ALA A 553 -36.29 32.00 -1.88
CA ALA A 553 -35.69 33.06 -1.06
C ALA A 553 -34.81 33.99 -1.91
N ALA A 554 -34.82 35.30 -1.58
CA ALA A 554 -33.99 36.35 -2.18
C ALA A 554 -32.49 36.21 -1.86
N THR A 555 -32.00 34.97 -1.78
CA THR A 555 -30.64 34.54 -1.41
C THR A 555 -30.04 33.61 -2.47
N ALA A 556 -30.73 33.42 -3.60
CA ALA A 556 -30.14 32.80 -4.78
C ALA A 556 -29.09 33.74 -5.36
N PHE A 557 -27.92 33.20 -5.71
CA PHE A 557 -26.80 33.95 -6.27
C PHE A 557 -27.24 34.73 -7.51
N THR A 558 -27.38 36.04 -7.39
CA THR A 558 -27.61 36.93 -8.53
C THR A 558 -26.26 37.42 -9.03
N SER A 559 -25.77 36.85 -10.15
CA SER A 559 -24.48 37.23 -10.75
C SER A 559 -24.38 38.70 -11.16
N SER A 560 -25.51 39.43 -11.20
CA SER A 560 -25.56 40.86 -11.50
C SER A 560 -24.84 41.76 -10.48
N ALA A 561 -24.43 41.25 -9.32
CA ALA A 561 -23.71 42.00 -8.29
C ALA A 561 -22.21 41.68 -8.23
N VAL A 562 -21.73 40.65 -8.93
CA VAL A 562 -20.31 40.29 -8.99
C VAL A 562 -19.68 41.03 -10.18
N GLU A 563 -18.79 41.97 -9.89
CA GLU A 563 -18.05 42.70 -10.92
C GLU A 563 -16.98 41.78 -11.55
N ALA A 564 -16.90 41.77 -12.88
CA ALA A 564 -15.93 40.96 -13.60
C ALA A 564 -14.49 41.48 -13.36
N GLU A 565 -13.69 40.75 -12.58
CA GLU A 565 -12.30 41.11 -12.27
C GLU A 565 -11.37 39.91 -12.52
N ALA A 566 -10.45 40.05 -13.48
CA ALA A 566 -9.61 38.93 -13.92
C ALA A 566 -8.60 38.45 -12.87
N ASN A 567 -8.27 39.30 -11.90
CA ASN A 567 -7.41 39.00 -10.76
C ASN A 567 -8.20 38.89 -9.44
N GLY A 568 -9.53 38.92 -9.53
CA GLY A 568 -10.41 38.83 -8.39
C GLY A 568 -10.51 37.41 -7.83
N SER A 569 -11.47 37.25 -6.94
CA SER A 569 -11.95 35.98 -6.43
C SER A 569 -12.40 35.02 -7.55
N VAL A 570 -12.60 33.75 -7.20
CA VAL A 570 -13.01 32.72 -8.16
C VAL A 570 -14.29 33.11 -8.91
N LEU A 571 -15.26 33.74 -8.23
CA LEU A 571 -16.53 34.14 -8.83
C LEU A 571 -16.37 35.36 -9.77
N GLU A 572 -15.57 36.36 -9.41
CA GLU A 572 -15.28 37.52 -10.27
C GLU A 572 -14.51 37.09 -11.53
N ARG A 573 -13.62 36.12 -11.40
CA ARG A 573 -12.88 35.53 -12.53
C ARG A 573 -13.77 34.69 -13.43
N LEU A 574 -14.74 33.97 -12.87
CA LEU A 574 -15.70 33.21 -13.66
C LEU A 574 -16.60 34.14 -14.46
N GLU A 575 -17.06 35.25 -13.86
CA GLU A 575 -17.84 36.28 -14.56
C GLU A 575 -16.98 36.96 -15.65
N ALA A 576 -15.71 37.26 -15.36
CA ALA A 576 -14.77 37.78 -16.36
C ALA A 576 -14.54 36.82 -17.55
N LEU A 577 -14.53 35.51 -17.29
CA LEU A 577 -14.46 34.49 -18.34
C LEU A 577 -15.77 34.43 -19.16
N GLN A 578 -16.92 34.57 -18.51
CA GLN A 578 -18.23 34.57 -19.18
C GLN A 578 -18.41 35.79 -20.09
N VAL A 579 -17.96 36.97 -19.66
CA VAL A 579 -17.92 38.20 -20.50
C VAL A 579 -16.97 38.04 -21.70
N SER A 580 -15.91 37.23 -21.57
CA SER A 580 -14.96 36.95 -22.65
C SER A 580 -15.43 35.87 -23.65
N ALA A 581 -16.51 35.14 -23.36
CA ALA A 581 -16.94 33.95 -24.10
C ALA A 581 -17.64 34.20 -25.45
N GLY A 582 -17.85 35.47 -25.86
CA GLY A 582 -18.37 35.84 -27.18
C GLY A 582 -19.85 36.29 -27.20
N PRO A 583 -20.45 36.45 -28.39
CA PRO A 583 -21.81 36.99 -28.55
C PRO A 583 -22.87 36.13 -27.85
N SER A 584 -23.62 36.72 -26.92
CA SER A 584 -24.71 36.07 -26.18
C SER A 584 -25.85 37.04 -25.89
N TYR A 585 -27.10 36.61 -26.00
CA TYR A 585 -28.27 37.48 -25.77
C TYR A 585 -28.41 37.95 -24.31
N ILE A 586 -27.75 37.27 -23.37
CA ILE A 586 -27.68 37.63 -21.95
C ILE A 586 -26.42 38.43 -21.60
N HIS A 587 -25.59 38.76 -22.59
CA HIS A 587 -24.35 39.51 -22.35
C HIS A 587 -24.69 40.93 -21.83
N PRO A 588 -24.02 41.43 -20.77
CA PRO A 588 -24.38 42.72 -20.15
C PRO A 588 -24.16 43.93 -21.08
N LYS A 589 -23.37 43.76 -22.15
CA LYS A 589 -23.15 44.74 -23.22
C LYS A 589 -23.69 44.21 -24.55
N TYR A 590 -24.99 43.94 -24.56
CA TYR A 590 -25.76 43.52 -25.72
C TYR A 590 -26.92 44.48 -25.96
N LEU A 591 -27.17 44.80 -27.22
CA LEU A 591 -28.28 45.64 -27.68
C LEU A 591 -28.89 45.03 -28.94
N ALA A 592 -30.22 45.05 -29.03
CA ALA A 592 -30.95 44.69 -30.25
C ALA A 592 -31.70 45.91 -30.77
N VAL A 593 -31.43 46.30 -32.02
CA VAL A 593 -32.08 47.44 -32.67
C VAL A 593 -32.96 46.93 -33.80
N ALA A 594 -34.28 47.06 -33.65
CA ALA A 594 -35.27 46.62 -34.62
C ALA A 594 -35.66 47.76 -35.55
N THR A 595 -35.63 47.50 -36.87
CA THR A 595 -36.00 48.48 -37.91
C THR A 595 -37.52 48.68 -38.07
N GLY A 596 -38.33 47.79 -37.50
CA GLY A 596 -39.75 47.72 -37.82
C GLY A 596 -40.00 47.17 -39.22
N THR A 597 -41.20 47.35 -39.76
CA THR A 597 -41.55 46.90 -41.11
C THR A 597 -41.09 47.93 -42.15
N PHE A 598 -40.39 47.48 -43.19
CA PHE A 598 -40.03 48.31 -44.32
C PHE A 598 -41.25 48.55 -45.24
N ASP A 599 -41.49 49.81 -45.64
CA ASP A 599 -42.72 50.20 -46.36
C ASP A 599 -42.53 51.34 -47.40
N THR A 600 -41.30 51.56 -47.86
CA THR A 600 -40.81 52.64 -48.75
C THR A 600 -40.79 54.06 -48.19
N THR A 601 -41.55 54.36 -47.13
CA THR A 601 -41.68 55.72 -46.57
C THR A 601 -41.27 55.84 -45.10
N GLY A 602 -41.11 54.71 -44.42
CA GLY A 602 -40.74 54.61 -43.03
C GLY A 602 -39.30 55.03 -42.79
N VAL A 603 -39.03 55.40 -41.53
CA VAL A 603 -37.77 56.00 -41.07
C VAL A 603 -36.54 55.17 -41.47
N TRP A 604 -36.68 53.84 -41.56
CA TRP A 604 -35.61 52.89 -41.90
C TRP A 604 -35.61 52.41 -43.36
N SER A 605 -36.54 52.89 -44.19
CA SER A 605 -36.83 52.29 -45.52
C SER A 605 -36.45 53.17 -46.71
N THR A 606 -36.26 54.46 -46.50
CA THR A 606 -36.04 55.45 -47.56
C THR A 606 -34.63 55.36 -48.15
N VAL A 607 -34.39 55.98 -49.31
CA VAL A 607 -33.04 56.10 -49.88
C VAL A 607 -32.24 57.14 -49.09
N ALA A 608 -31.63 56.73 -47.98
CA ALA A 608 -30.86 57.56 -47.06
C ALA A 608 -29.90 56.71 -46.21
N SER A 609 -29.06 57.36 -45.42
CA SER A 609 -28.33 56.74 -44.32
C SER A 609 -29.20 56.69 -43.06
N HIS A 610 -29.11 55.56 -42.34
CA HIS A 610 -29.95 55.23 -41.20
C HIS A 610 -29.08 54.80 -40.01
N GLU A 611 -29.16 55.56 -38.94
CA GLU A 611 -28.42 55.31 -37.69
C GLU A 611 -28.97 54.09 -36.96
N ILE A 612 -28.14 53.05 -36.82
CA ILE A 612 -28.47 51.84 -36.06
C ILE A 612 -28.09 52.04 -34.59
N ALA A 613 -26.92 52.59 -34.31
CA ALA A 613 -26.43 52.75 -32.95
C ALA A 613 -25.49 53.94 -32.81
N THR A 614 -25.69 54.71 -31.73
CA THR A 614 -24.77 55.77 -31.34
C THR A 614 -23.61 55.20 -30.51
N VAL A 615 -22.40 55.69 -30.72
CA VAL A 615 -21.20 55.24 -30.02
C VAL A 615 -20.55 56.40 -29.28
N THR A 616 -20.28 56.22 -27.98
CA THR A 616 -19.43 57.13 -27.21
C THR A 616 -18.08 56.48 -26.93
N GLY A 617 -16.98 57.23 -26.99
CA GLY A 617 -15.63 56.72 -26.76
C GLY A 617 -15.16 55.77 -27.86
N MET A 618 -14.31 54.80 -27.48
CA MET A 618 -13.79 53.76 -28.36
C MET A 618 -14.30 52.38 -27.92
N VAL A 619 -14.84 51.62 -28.87
CA VAL A 619 -15.43 50.29 -28.61
C VAL A 619 -15.02 49.30 -29.69
N LYS A 620 -14.80 48.04 -29.31
CA LYS A 620 -14.78 46.92 -30.24
C LYS A 620 -16.21 46.38 -30.33
N VAL A 621 -16.78 46.33 -31.52
CA VAL A 621 -18.17 45.96 -31.77
C VAL A 621 -18.23 44.72 -32.64
N THR A 622 -19.19 43.84 -32.36
CA THR A 622 -19.66 42.81 -33.30
C THR A 622 -21.12 43.07 -33.58
N ILE A 623 -21.50 43.22 -34.85
CA ILE A 623 -22.88 43.47 -35.27
C ILE A 623 -23.35 42.36 -36.20
N ILE A 624 -24.42 41.65 -35.81
CA ILE A 624 -25.06 40.61 -36.62
C ILE A 624 -26.45 41.13 -37.04
N PRO A 625 -26.62 41.57 -38.30
CA PRO A 625 -27.93 41.89 -38.85
C PRO A 625 -28.68 40.60 -39.22
N GLU A 626 -29.85 40.39 -38.61
CA GLU A 626 -30.77 39.31 -38.92
C GLU A 626 -31.97 39.84 -39.72
N CYS A 627 -32.31 39.13 -40.80
CA CYS A 627 -33.54 39.31 -41.56
C CYS A 627 -34.69 38.60 -40.85
N VAL A 628 -35.55 39.33 -40.15
CA VAL A 628 -36.68 38.74 -39.42
C VAL A 628 -37.80 38.34 -40.39
N THR A 629 -38.07 39.20 -41.37
CA THR A 629 -38.96 38.89 -42.50
C THR A 629 -38.29 39.27 -43.80
N SER A 630 -38.56 38.52 -44.87
CA SER A 630 -37.84 38.65 -46.14
C SER A 630 -37.83 40.09 -46.64
N VAL A 631 -36.62 40.64 -46.84
CA VAL A 631 -36.42 42.03 -47.23
C VAL A 631 -36.53 42.18 -48.73
N SER A 632 -37.23 43.21 -49.19
CA SER A 632 -37.35 43.53 -50.61
C SER A 632 -37.20 45.03 -50.83
N SER A 633 -36.80 45.41 -52.04
CA SER A 633 -36.69 46.81 -52.46
C SER A 633 -37.64 47.11 -53.60
N VAL A 634 -37.90 48.39 -53.89
CA VAL A 634 -38.70 48.74 -55.06
C VAL A 634 -38.03 48.18 -56.32
N SER A 635 -38.77 47.33 -57.04
CA SER A 635 -38.32 46.59 -58.23
C SER A 635 -37.18 45.58 -58.01
N ASP A 636 -36.86 45.19 -56.77
CA ASP A 636 -35.81 44.24 -56.42
C ASP A 636 -34.42 44.60 -57.01
N THR A 637 -34.10 45.90 -56.99
CA THR A 637 -32.82 46.44 -57.48
C THR A 637 -32.17 47.44 -56.53
N GLY A 638 -32.69 47.57 -55.31
CA GLY A 638 -32.10 48.41 -54.27
C GLY A 638 -30.77 47.86 -53.76
N THR A 639 -29.96 48.72 -53.16
CA THR A 639 -28.65 48.35 -52.60
C THR A 639 -28.54 48.87 -51.19
N ILE A 640 -28.03 48.02 -50.28
CA ILE A 640 -27.75 48.39 -48.90
C ILE A 640 -26.26 48.21 -48.58
N GLN A 641 -25.72 49.04 -47.69
CA GLN A 641 -24.33 48.95 -47.22
C GLN A 641 -24.24 49.35 -45.74
N LEU A 642 -23.28 48.78 -45.02
CA LEU A 642 -23.10 48.98 -43.57
C LEU A 642 -21.76 49.65 -43.29
N GLY A 643 -21.75 50.66 -42.44
CA GLY A 643 -20.55 51.41 -42.12
C GLY A 643 -20.72 52.39 -40.97
N ASP A 644 -19.85 53.40 -40.96
CA ASP A 644 -19.89 54.51 -40.01
C ASP A 644 -20.42 55.79 -40.69
N GLU A 645 -20.67 56.84 -39.90
CA GLU A 645 -21.13 58.16 -40.39
C GLU A 645 -20.20 58.84 -41.42
N THR A 646 -18.95 58.38 -41.56
CA THR A 646 -18.01 58.93 -42.56
C THR A 646 -18.00 58.12 -43.85
N VAL A 647 -18.07 56.80 -43.74
CA VAL A 647 -18.03 55.84 -44.85
C VAL A 647 -19.05 54.75 -44.57
N THR A 648 -20.22 54.88 -45.18
CA THR A 648 -21.39 53.98 -45.03
C THR A 648 -21.16 52.56 -45.56
N SER A 649 -20.01 52.29 -46.20
CA SER A 649 -19.61 50.98 -46.70
C SER A 649 -18.35 50.42 -46.01
N SER A 650 -17.94 50.98 -44.86
CA SER A 650 -16.69 50.63 -44.20
C SER A 650 -16.67 49.24 -43.57
N VAL A 651 -17.85 48.64 -43.33
CA VAL A 651 -18.00 47.31 -42.73
C VAL A 651 -18.49 46.29 -43.75
N ILE A 652 -19.62 46.58 -44.40
CA ILE A 652 -20.17 45.74 -45.49
C ILE A 652 -20.32 46.62 -46.72
N ALA A 653 -19.68 46.21 -47.82
CA ALA A 653 -19.83 46.85 -49.11
C ALA A 653 -21.25 46.70 -49.68
N ALA A 654 -21.60 47.52 -50.67
CA ALA A 654 -22.90 47.52 -51.31
C ALA A 654 -23.38 46.11 -51.70
N SER A 655 -24.55 45.75 -51.19
CA SER A 655 -25.22 44.47 -51.39
C SER A 655 -26.53 44.71 -52.15
N THR A 656 -26.70 44.08 -53.31
CA THR A 656 -27.89 44.27 -54.15
C THR A 656 -29.04 43.36 -53.73
N LEU A 657 -30.18 43.95 -53.39
CA LEU A 657 -31.42 43.29 -52.98
C LEU A 657 -32.19 42.79 -54.20
N GLY A 658 -31.63 41.77 -54.86
CA GLY A 658 -32.29 41.04 -55.95
C GLY A 658 -33.48 40.20 -55.47
N ALA A 659 -34.28 39.71 -56.40
CA ALA A 659 -35.43 38.87 -56.09
C ALA A 659 -35.03 37.64 -55.26
N GLY A 660 -35.56 37.54 -54.04
CA GLY A 660 -35.27 36.44 -53.10
C GLY A 660 -33.97 36.59 -52.30
N ALA A 661 -33.29 37.73 -52.36
CA ALA A 661 -32.19 38.05 -51.44
C ALA A 661 -32.73 38.39 -50.04
N MET A 662 -32.00 38.03 -48.98
CA MET A 662 -32.35 38.34 -47.59
C MET A 662 -33.72 37.78 -47.18
N ALA A 663 -33.89 36.47 -47.34
CA ALA A 663 -35.06 35.76 -46.83
C ALA A 663 -35.11 35.74 -45.29
N ALA A 664 -36.28 35.46 -44.74
CA ALA A 664 -36.46 35.34 -43.28
C ALA A 664 -35.49 34.30 -42.67
N GLY A 665 -34.81 34.68 -41.59
CA GLY A 665 -33.79 33.90 -40.89
C GLY A 665 -32.38 33.97 -41.50
N GLU A 666 -32.18 34.77 -42.55
CA GLU A 666 -30.85 34.99 -43.13
C GLU A 666 -30.10 36.15 -42.45
N LEU A 667 -28.77 36.11 -42.54
CA LEU A 667 -27.84 36.99 -41.85
C LEU A 667 -27.03 37.79 -42.87
N TRP A 668 -27.01 39.11 -42.72
CA TRP A 668 -26.31 40.00 -43.63
C TRP A 668 -24.92 40.36 -43.10
N VAL A 669 -23.89 39.70 -43.64
CA VAL A 669 -22.50 39.83 -43.16
C VAL A 669 -21.48 40.16 -44.25
N ASP A 670 -21.89 40.01 -45.52
CA ASP A 670 -21.19 40.48 -46.71
C ASP A 670 -22.20 40.56 -47.87
N ALA A 671 -21.74 40.77 -49.11
CA ALA A 671 -22.59 40.84 -50.29
C ALA A 671 -23.35 39.54 -50.65
N THR A 672 -23.07 38.43 -49.96
CA THR A 672 -23.78 37.16 -50.09
C THR A 672 -25.00 37.16 -49.17
N LEU A 673 -26.16 37.43 -49.74
CA LEU A 673 -27.42 37.67 -49.03
C LEU A 673 -28.26 36.40 -48.79
N THR A 674 -27.62 35.25 -48.53
CA THR A 674 -28.32 33.95 -48.38
C THR A 674 -27.82 33.10 -47.21
N ARG A 675 -27.17 33.73 -46.21
CA ARG A 675 -26.49 32.97 -45.14
C ARG A 675 -27.41 32.72 -43.96
N THR A 676 -27.47 31.49 -43.49
CA THR A 676 -28.18 31.10 -42.26
C THR A 676 -27.23 30.66 -41.14
N ILE A 677 -25.93 30.50 -41.45
CA ILE A 677 -24.87 30.11 -40.52
C ILE A 677 -23.65 30.99 -40.78
N LEU A 678 -23.03 31.49 -39.71
CA LEU A 678 -21.79 32.25 -39.76
C LEU A 678 -20.61 31.41 -39.30
N THR A 679 -19.54 31.41 -40.09
CA THR A 679 -18.22 30.91 -39.68
C THR A 679 -17.48 31.99 -38.89
N GLN A 680 -16.44 31.59 -38.14
CA GLN A 680 -15.61 32.55 -37.41
C GLN A 680 -15.02 33.64 -38.31
N THR A 681 -14.64 33.30 -39.55
CA THR A 681 -14.12 34.29 -40.51
C THR A 681 -15.16 35.35 -40.87
N GLN A 682 -16.43 34.96 -41.02
CA GLN A 682 -17.52 35.90 -41.30
C GLN A 682 -17.87 36.75 -40.08
N VAL A 683 -17.91 36.15 -38.88
CA VAL A 683 -18.11 36.90 -37.64
C VAL A 683 -16.99 37.93 -37.45
N ASN A 684 -15.73 37.55 -37.70
CA ASN A 684 -14.60 38.47 -37.61
C ASN A 684 -14.69 39.63 -38.62
N ALA A 685 -15.35 39.46 -39.76
CA ALA A 685 -15.49 40.52 -40.76
C ALA A 685 -16.48 41.61 -40.31
N ILE A 686 -17.47 41.25 -39.49
CA ILE A 686 -18.44 42.16 -38.86
C ILE A 686 -18.06 42.49 -37.40
N THR A 687 -16.87 42.08 -36.97
CA THR A 687 -16.25 42.50 -35.71
C THR A 687 -15.18 43.55 -36.00
N PHE A 688 -15.41 44.79 -35.61
CA PHE A 688 -14.52 45.93 -35.91
C PHE A 688 -14.40 46.87 -34.71
N VAL A 689 -13.47 47.82 -34.79
CA VAL A 689 -13.27 48.85 -33.76
C VAL A 689 -13.82 50.16 -34.28
N VAL A 690 -14.67 50.79 -33.47
CA VAL A 690 -15.16 52.14 -33.69
C VAL A 690 -14.40 53.06 -32.75
N ALA A 691 -13.79 54.10 -33.31
CA ALA A 691 -13.01 55.08 -32.58
C ALA A 691 -13.59 56.49 -32.79
N ALA A 692 -13.24 57.40 -31.88
CA ALA A 692 -13.67 58.80 -31.90
C ALA A 692 -15.19 59.02 -31.77
N GLY A 693 -15.94 58.05 -31.23
CA GLY A 693 -17.38 58.17 -31.00
C GLY A 693 -18.22 58.27 -32.27
N LYS A 694 -17.77 57.64 -33.35
CA LYS A 694 -18.53 57.61 -34.60
C LYS A 694 -19.73 56.68 -34.52
N ASP A 695 -20.86 57.10 -35.06
CA ASP A 695 -22.07 56.28 -35.03
C ASP A 695 -22.06 55.21 -36.14
N ILE A 696 -22.81 54.12 -35.91
CA ILE A 696 -22.89 52.96 -36.79
C ILE A 696 -24.26 52.96 -37.46
N GLY A 697 -24.28 52.76 -38.77
CA GLY A 697 -25.54 52.69 -39.51
C GLY A 697 -25.42 52.00 -40.85
N TYR A 698 -26.55 51.89 -41.53
CA TYR A 698 -26.60 51.39 -42.91
C TYR A 698 -27.17 52.45 -43.83
N GLU A 699 -26.81 52.38 -45.10
CA GLU A 699 -27.37 53.23 -46.15
C GLU A 699 -28.15 52.39 -47.15
N VAL A 700 -29.35 52.89 -47.50
CA VAL A 700 -30.10 52.44 -48.66
C VAL A 700 -29.74 53.37 -49.83
N ALA A 701 -28.88 52.91 -50.74
CA ALA A 701 -28.21 53.82 -51.67
C ALA A 701 -28.94 54.09 -53.00
N THR A 702 -29.87 53.22 -53.42
CA THR A 702 -30.48 53.31 -54.77
C THR A 702 -32.00 53.33 -54.77
N ASN A 703 -32.64 52.24 -54.33
CA ASN A 703 -34.10 52.12 -54.28
C ASN A 703 -34.56 51.81 -52.85
N ALA A 704 -35.63 52.47 -52.42
CA ALA A 704 -36.22 52.30 -51.09
C ALA A 704 -36.62 50.84 -50.81
N LEU A 705 -36.52 50.42 -49.56
CA LEU A 705 -36.97 49.10 -49.08
C LEU A 705 -38.50 49.07 -49.06
N SER A 706 -39.11 48.05 -49.64
CA SER A 706 -40.56 47.98 -49.89
C SER A 706 -41.31 46.99 -49.02
N ALA A 707 -40.60 46.03 -48.41
CA ALA A 707 -41.14 45.02 -47.51
C ALA A 707 -40.02 44.39 -46.67
N GLY A 708 -40.42 43.70 -45.59
CA GLY A 708 -39.51 42.96 -44.71
C GLY A 708 -39.18 43.70 -43.43
N SER A 709 -38.29 43.12 -42.62
CA SER A 709 -37.82 43.73 -41.37
C SER A 709 -36.52 43.09 -40.92
N MET A 710 -35.71 43.86 -40.20
CA MET A 710 -34.42 43.42 -39.66
C MET A 710 -34.24 43.78 -38.20
N ILE A 711 -33.43 42.97 -37.51
CA ILE A 711 -32.87 43.28 -36.19
C ILE A 711 -31.35 43.29 -36.29
N PHE A 712 -30.73 44.33 -35.75
CA PHE A 712 -29.28 44.41 -35.58
C PHE A 712 -28.92 44.01 -34.15
N HIS A 713 -28.26 42.86 -34.02
CA HIS A 713 -27.74 42.37 -32.76
C HIS A 713 -26.32 42.88 -32.55
N ILE A 714 -26.11 43.67 -31.50
CA ILE A 714 -24.86 44.41 -31.28
C ILE A 714 -24.28 44.01 -29.93
N TRP A 715 -23.03 43.56 -29.95
CA TRP A 715 -22.22 43.33 -28.75
C TRP A 715 -21.02 44.25 -28.79
N TRP A 716 -20.63 44.80 -27.65
CA TRP A 716 -19.45 45.63 -27.59
C TRP A 716 -18.58 45.40 -26.36
N THR A 717 -17.30 45.71 -26.53
CA THR A 717 -16.32 45.82 -25.46
C THR A 717 -15.77 47.24 -25.46
N PRO A 718 -15.89 48.00 -24.36
CA PRO A 718 -15.23 49.30 -24.24
C PRO A 718 -13.71 49.11 -24.33
N LEU A 719 -13.06 49.90 -25.18
CA LEU A 719 -11.60 49.96 -25.27
C LEU A 719 -11.03 51.20 -24.55
N ASP A 720 -11.91 52.08 -24.07
CA ASP A 720 -11.59 53.16 -23.15
C ASP A 720 -12.70 53.34 -22.09
N ALA A 721 -12.45 54.19 -21.09
CA ALA A 721 -13.36 54.42 -19.97
C ALA A 721 -14.71 55.04 -20.35
N THR A 722 -14.83 55.58 -21.56
CA THR A 722 -16.05 56.24 -22.07
C THR A 722 -16.80 55.39 -23.10
N GLY A 723 -16.26 54.22 -23.44
CA GLY A 723 -16.79 53.30 -24.45
C GLY A 723 -18.21 52.83 -24.15
N ALA A 724 -19.19 53.29 -24.92
CA ALA A 724 -20.59 52.89 -24.78
C ALA A 724 -21.30 52.85 -26.14
N VAL A 725 -22.35 52.02 -26.24
CA VAL A 725 -23.22 51.91 -27.41
C VAL A 725 -24.66 52.05 -26.95
N ALA A 726 -25.45 52.84 -27.67
CA ALA A 726 -26.89 53.01 -27.44
C ALA A 726 -27.68 52.88 -28.75
N ALA A 727 -28.98 52.60 -28.65
CA ALA A 727 -29.82 52.39 -29.82
C ALA A 727 -30.04 53.68 -30.61
N GLY A 728 -29.77 53.61 -31.91
CA GLY A 728 -30.14 54.65 -32.86
C GLY A 728 -31.63 54.60 -33.20
N ALA A 729 -32.16 55.72 -33.65
CA ALA A 729 -33.58 55.88 -33.97
C ALA A 729 -33.91 55.71 -35.47
N GLY A 730 -32.91 55.37 -36.30
CA GLY A 730 -33.06 55.22 -37.75
C GLY A 730 -33.07 56.53 -38.54
N GLY A 731 -32.80 57.65 -37.85
CA GLY A 731 -32.58 58.95 -38.47
C GLY A 731 -31.27 59.02 -39.24
N THR A 732 -30.87 60.22 -39.66
CA THR A 732 -29.61 60.44 -40.38
C THR A 732 -28.43 59.89 -39.58
N LEU A 733 -27.70 58.95 -40.20
CA LEU A 733 -26.40 58.51 -39.71
C LEU A 733 -25.34 59.60 -39.92
#